data_AF-A0A6P0V2F5-F1
#
_entry.id   AF-A0A6P0V2F5-F1
#
_cell.length_a   1.000
_cell.length_b   1.000
_cell.length_c   1.000
_cell.angle_alpha   90.00
_cell.angle_beta   90.00
_cell.angle_gamma   90.00
#
_symmetry.space_group_name_H-M   'P 1'
#
loop_
_entity.id
_entity.type
_entity.pdbx_description
1 polymer ?
#
loop_
_entity_poly.entity_id
_entity_poly.type
_entity_poly.pdbx_seq_one_letter_code
_entity_poly.pdbx_strand_id
1 'polypeptide(L)'
;MSLKFDLIEQSFEQVKPKADAFVHSFYDNLFTDYPAAQPLFEHTDMGKQEQMLLSNLVMAVENLRQPDVLSEILQGLGARHVKYGALPEHYPLVGNSLLKTFEQYLGIGWTDEVKQAWVEAYNAIATLMLEGAEYTPEQIALEKPAEDTGLAVALLEESFEQVKPQADAFINSFYENLFTDYPAAQPLFEHTNMAKQKQMLLGALVMVVENLRKPDVLSNSLKGLGARHVKYGALPEHYPLVGNSLLKTFEQYLDSNWTGEVKQAWVDAYGAITALMLEGAEYAPEEVALEEPTEDSGLAVALLEESFEQVKPQADAFINSFYENLFTDYPAAKPLFEHTNMAKQKQMLLGALVMVVENLRKPEVLSEALKGLGARHVKYGALPEHYPLVGNSLLKTFEQYLDTNWTEEVKQAWVDAYGAITTLMLEGAEYTPEEVALEEPAEDSGLAVALLEGSFEQVKPQADAFINSFYENLFTDYPAAQPLFEHTNMAKQKQMLLGALVMVVENLRKPEVLSEALKGLGARHVKYGALPEHYPLVGNSLLKTFEQYLDTNWTDEVKQAWVDAYGAITTLMLEGAEYTPEEVALEEPTEDSGLAVALLEESFEQVKPQADAFINSFYENLFTDYPAAKPLFEHTNMAKQKQMLLGALVMVVENLRKPEVLSDALKGLGARHVKYGALPEHYPLVGNSLLKTFEQYLDSNWTGEVKQAWVDAYGAITTLMLEGAEYAPQEVALDSPPPSMNTSDAPQALIASIESPEPNWNVVFSLGGFGVAGIIMMLLLLLL
;
A
#
# COMPACT_ATOMS: atom_id res chain seq x y z
N MET A 1 1.12 -10.97 -37.67
CA MET A 1 2.55 -10.83 -38.01
C MET A 1 2.87 -11.85 -39.11
N SER A 2 3.68 -11.53 -40.12
CA SER A 2 4.01 -12.47 -41.22
C SER A 2 5.42 -13.02 -41.03
N LEU A 3 5.54 -14.30 -40.71
CA LEU A 3 6.83 -15.00 -40.62
C LEU A 3 7.63 -14.85 -41.93
N LYS A 4 8.92 -14.54 -41.80
CA LYS A 4 9.84 -14.41 -42.94
C LYS A 4 10.40 -15.77 -43.36
N PHE A 5 9.55 -16.62 -43.94
CA PHE A 5 9.88 -18.01 -44.30
C PHE A 5 11.17 -18.15 -45.11
N ASP A 6 11.39 -17.28 -46.09
CA ASP A 6 12.57 -17.36 -46.96
C ASP A 6 13.88 -17.19 -46.17
N LEU A 7 13.90 -16.36 -45.12
CA LEU A 7 15.09 -16.16 -44.28
C LEU A 7 15.38 -17.38 -43.41
N ILE A 8 14.33 -18.02 -42.87
CA ILE A 8 14.45 -19.23 -42.05
C ILE A 8 14.95 -20.39 -42.91
N GLU A 9 14.34 -20.61 -44.08
CA GLU A 9 14.72 -21.67 -45.03
C GLU A 9 16.19 -21.50 -45.49
N GLN A 10 16.60 -20.28 -45.89
CA GLN A 10 17.95 -20.00 -46.39
C GLN A 10 19.04 -20.07 -45.31
N SER A 11 18.76 -19.63 -44.09
CA SER A 11 19.70 -19.70 -42.99
C SER A 11 19.83 -21.14 -42.46
N PHE A 12 18.73 -21.90 -42.38
CA PHE A 12 18.77 -23.31 -42.00
C PHE A 12 19.60 -24.15 -43.00
N GLU A 13 19.48 -23.88 -44.30
CA GLU A 13 20.27 -24.56 -45.34
C GLU A 13 21.79 -24.41 -45.16
N GLN A 14 22.23 -23.28 -44.60
CA GLN A 14 23.65 -23.02 -44.30
C GLN A 14 24.16 -23.85 -43.11
N VAL A 15 23.27 -24.23 -42.20
CA VAL A 15 23.58 -25.04 -41.00
C VAL A 15 23.58 -26.54 -41.31
N LYS A 16 22.74 -27.00 -42.25
CA LYS A 16 22.58 -28.43 -42.62
C LYS A 16 23.89 -29.21 -42.80
N PRO A 17 24.96 -28.70 -43.45
CA PRO A 17 26.21 -29.44 -43.61
C PRO A 17 26.92 -29.78 -42.29
N LYS A 18 26.55 -29.11 -41.19
CA LYS A 18 27.11 -29.29 -39.85
C LYS A 18 26.05 -29.68 -38.82
N ALA A 19 24.92 -30.24 -39.26
CA ALA A 19 23.75 -30.51 -38.44
C ALA A 19 24.06 -31.29 -37.15
N ASP A 20 24.89 -32.34 -37.22
CA ASP A 20 25.27 -33.15 -36.05
C ASP A 20 26.07 -32.33 -35.02
N ALA A 21 27.03 -31.53 -35.48
CA ALA A 21 27.79 -30.64 -34.61
C ALA A 21 26.91 -29.54 -34.02
N PHE A 22 25.96 -29.02 -34.81
CA PHE A 22 25.00 -28.00 -34.39
C PHE A 22 24.14 -28.48 -33.22
N VAL A 23 23.52 -29.66 -33.32
CA VAL A 23 22.66 -30.16 -32.22
C VAL A 23 23.47 -30.55 -30.98
N HIS A 24 24.73 -30.97 -31.14
CA HIS A 24 25.63 -31.18 -30.02
C HIS A 24 25.94 -29.86 -29.29
N SER A 25 26.32 -28.82 -30.05
CA SER A 25 26.57 -27.48 -29.50
C SER A 25 25.32 -26.85 -28.86
N PHE A 26 24.12 -27.18 -29.34
CA PHE A 26 22.88 -26.77 -28.69
C PHE A 26 22.78 -27.31 -27.25
N TYR A 27 23.04 -28.60 -27.03
CA TYR A 27 22.98 -29.19 -25.70
C TYR A 27 24.12 -28.70 -24.80
N ASP A 28 25.32 -28.47 -25.37
CA ASP A 28 26.42 -27.82 -24.64
C ASP A 28 26.01 -26.42 -24.16
N ASN A 29 25.40 -25.60 -25.04
CA ASN A 29 24.90 -24.28 -24.69
C ASN A 29 23.81 -24.37 -23.62
N LEU A 30 22.82 -25.26 -23.79
CA LEU A 30 21.71 -25.44 -22.85
C LEU A 30 22.20 -25.80 -21.45
N PHE A 31 23.10 -26.76 -21.32
CA PHE A 31 23.57 -27.22 -20.00
C PHE A 31 24.61 -26.33 -19.36
N THR A 32 25.32 -25.53 -20.16
CA THR A 32 26.26 -24.52 -19.64
C THR A 32 25.52 -23.29 -19.13
N ASP A 33 24.59 -22.76 -19.92
CA ASP A 33 23.86 -21.54 -19.58
C ASP A 33 22.73 -21.82 -18.57
N TYR A 34 22.15 -23.02 -18.61
CA TYR A 34 21.04 -23.44 -17.76
C TYR A 34 21.27 -24.81 -17.12
N PRO A 35 22.18 -24.93 -16.13
CA PRO A 35 22.45 -26.20 -15.44
C PRO A 35 21.21 -26.83 -14.80
N ALA A 36 20.22 -26.01 -14.42
CA ALA A 36 18.94 -26.46 -13.87
C ALA A 36 18.10 -27.30 -14.87
N ALA A 37 18.41 -27.26 -16.17
CA ALA A 37 17.76 -28.11 -17.17
C ALA A 37 18.34 -29.54 -17.19
N GLN A 38 19.54 -29.78 -16.64
CA GLN A 38 20.20 -31.10 -16.67
C GLN A 38 19.36 -32.24 -16.06
N PRO A 39 18.64 -32.07 -14.93
CA PRO A 39 17.80 -33.13 -14.35
C PRO A 39 16.72 -33.66 -15.31
N LEU A 40 16.22 -32.85 -16.26
CA LEU A 40 15.25 -33.30 -17.27
C LEU A 40 15.81 -34.36 -18.23
N PHE A 41 17.14 -34.45 -18.33
CA PHE A 41 17.84 -35.33 -19.26
C PHE A 41 18.65 -36.43 -18.57
N GLU A 42 18.56 -36.56 -17.23
CA GLU A 42 19.35 -37.51 -16.43
C GLU A 42 19.14 -38.99 -16.85
N HIS A 43 17.99 -39.29 -17.46
CA HIS A 43 17.64 -40.64 -17.93
C HIS A 43 17.51 -40.74 -19.45
N THR A 44 18.08 -39.78 -20.18
CA THR A 44 17.95 -39.66 -21.63
C THR A 44 19.21 -40.13 -22.36
N ASP A 45 19.02 -40.90 -23.43
CA ASP A 45 20.10 -41.25 -24.36
C ASP A 45 20.43 -40.02 -25.24
N MET A 46 21.46 -39.29 -24.85
CA MET A 46 21.80 -37.99 -25.47
C MET A 46 22.08 -38.08 -26.97
N GLY A 47 22.65 -39.19 -27.45
CA GLY A 47 22.88 -39.37 -28.89
C GLY A 47 21.57 -39.52 -29.68
N LYS A 48 20.55 -40.15 -29.09
CA LYS A 48 19.20 -40.19 -29.70
C LYS A 48 18.47 -38.86 -29.53
N GLN A 49 18.68 -38.17 -28.42
CA GLN A 49 18.06 -36.88 -28.14
C GLN A 49 18.51 -35.82 -29.16
N GLU A 50 19.81 -35.77 -29.46
CA GLU A 50 20.36 -34.92 -30.52
C GLU A 50 19.73 -35.20 -31.90
N GLN A 51 19.56 -36.49 -32.24
CA GLN A 51 18.89 -36.88 -33.50
C GLN A 51 17.41 -36.49 -33.53
N MET A 52 16.70 -36.62 -32.41
CA MET A 52 15.30 -36.21 -32.30
C MET A 52 15.14 -34.69 -32.45
N LEU A 53 16.02 -33.90 -31.84
CA LEU A 53 16.04 -32.46 -32.02
C LEU A 53 16.26 -32.08 -33.49
N LEU A 54 17.26 -32.68 -34.13
CA LEU A 54 17.54 -32.43 -35.55
C LEU A 54 16.33 -32.77 -36.44
N SER A 55 15.72 -33.94 -36.22
CA SER A 55 14.55 -34.37 -36.98
C SER A 55 13.37 -33.41 -36.81
N ASN A 56 13.16 -32.87 -35.60
CA ASN A 56 12.08 -31.93 -35.33
C ASN A 56 12.34 -30.55 -35.94
N LEU A 57 13.59 -30.08 -35.94
CA LEU A 57 13.97 -28.83 -36.62
C LEU A 57 13.77 -28.93 -38.14
N VAL A 58 14.19 -30.04 -38.75
CA VAL A 58 13.96 -30.29 -40.19
C VAL A 58 12.46 -30.32 -40.50
N MET A 59 11.68 -31.07 -39.72
CA MET A 59 10.23 -31.15 -39.88
C MET A 59 9.58 -29.77 -39.79
N ALA A 60 9.97 -28.96 -38.80
CA ALA A 60 9.40 -27.63 -38.61
C ALA A 60 9.71 -26.71 -39.80
N VAL A 61 10.97 -26.69 -40.28
CA VAL A 61 11.39 -25.85 -41.41
C VAL A 61 10.73 -26.29 -42.72
N GLU A 62 10.61 -27.59 -42.98
CA GLU A 62 9.99 -28.12 -44.21
C GLU A 62 8.47 -27.85 -44.27
N ASN A 63 7.82 -27.62 -43.13
CA ASN A 63 6.37 -27.42 -43.02
C ASN A 63 5.97 -25.98 -42.67
N LEU A 64 6.90 -25.00 -42.70
CA LEU A 64 6.61 -23.58 -42.37
C LEU A 64 5.42 -22.99 -43.14
N ARG A 65 5.16 -23.50 -44.36
CA ARG A 65 4.09 -23.02 -45.25
C ARG A 65 2.80 -23.85 -45.13
N GLN A 66 2.74 -24.79 -44.19
CA GLN A 66 1.60 -25.68 -43.93
C GLN A 66 1.14 -25.54 -42.47
N PRO A 67 0.50 -24.41 -42.11
CA PRO A 67 0.20 -24.07 -40.71
C PRO A 67 -0.71 -25.11 -40.03
N ASP A 68 -1.68 -25.67 -40.76
CA ASP A 68 -2.59 -26.69 -40.21
C ASP A 68 -1.87 -27.97 -39.80
N VAL A 69 -0.92 -28.43 -40.64
CA VAL A 69 -0.11 -29.62 -40.39
C VAL A 69 0.87 -29.37 -39.24
N LEU A 70 1.49 -28.19 -39.23
CA LEU A 70 2.46 -27.80 -38.21
C LEU A 70 1.80 -27.70 -36.83
N SER A 71 0.59 -27.11 -36.75
CA SER A 71 -0.17 -26.95 -35.52
C SER A 71 -0.49 -28.30 -34.87
N GLU A 72 -1.05 -29.26 -35.62
CA GLU A 72 -1.39 -30.59 -35.09
C GLU A 72 -0.15 -31.34 -34.57
N ILE A 73 0.98 -31.28 -35.29
CA ILE A 73 2.22 -31.94 -34.90
C ILE A 73 2.81 -31.31 -33.62
N LEU A 74 2.85 -29.98 -33.56
CA LEU A 74 3.46 -29.24 -32.44
C LEU A 74 2.62 -29.33 -31.17
N GLN A 75 1.29 -29.23 -31.27
CA GLN A 75 0.40 -29.46 -30.12
C GLN A 75 0.57 -30.88 -29.56
N GLY A 76 0.61 -31.90 -30.43
CA GLY A 76 0.87 -33.27 -30.01
C GLY A 76 2.27 -33.50 -29.43
N LEU A 77 3.25 -32.69 -29.83
CA LEU A 77 4.59 -32.70 -29.25
C LEU A 77 4.59 -32.05 -27.85
N GLY A 78 3.87 -30.95 -27.67
CA GLY A 78 3.63 -30.27 -26.39
C GLY A 78 3.02 -31.19 -25.33
N ALA A 79 1.95 -31.91 -25.68
CA ALA A 79 1.31 -32.89 -24.80
C ALA A 79 2.28 -33.99 -24.29
N ARG A 80 3.28 -34.35 -25.10
CA ARG A 80 4.32 -35.30 -24.68
C ARG A 80 5.39 -34.65 -23.80
N HIS A 81 5.71 -33.37 -24.04
CA HIS A 81 6.70 -32.63 -23.26
C HIS A 81 6.27 -32.48 -21.79
N VAL A 82 4.98 -32.31 -21.52
CA VAL A 82 4.43 -32.38 -20.15
C VAL A 82 4.82 -33.68 -19.44
N LYS A 83 4.71 -34.82 -20.15
CA LYS A 83 5.04 -36.15 -19.60
C LYS A 83 6.53 -36.36 -19.37
N TYR A 84 7.37 -35.54 -19.99
CA TYR A 84 8.82 -35.54 -19.80
C TYR A 84 9.25 -34.61 -18.66
N GLY A 85 8.30 -33.93 -18.01
CA GLY A 85 8.59 -32.95 -16.96
C GLY A 85 8.97 -31.58 -17.51
N ALA A 86 8.73 -31.30 -18.79
CA ALA A 86 8.89 -29.95 -19.32
C ALA A 86 7.76 -29.05 -18.79
N LEU A 87 8.14 -27.83 -18.41
CA LEU A 87 7.33 -26.76 -17.85
C LEU A 87 7.46 -25.55 -18.79
N PRO A 88 6.48 -24.65 -18.94
CA PRO A 88 6.60 -23.37 -19.65
C PRO A 88 7.93 -22.64 -19.50
N GLU A 89 8.50 -22.58 -18.30
CA GLU A 89 9.79 -21.93 -18.04
C GLU A 89 10.99 -22.58 -18.75
N HIS A 90 10.89 -23.85 -19.14
CA HIS A 90 11.94 -24.54 -19.91
C HIS A 90 11.96 -24.12 -21.39
N TYR A 91 10.84 -23.61 -21.94
CA TYR A 91 10.76 -23.20 -23.34
C TYR A 91 11.65 -21.99 -23.64
N PRO A 92 11.66 -20.89 -22.85
CA PRO A 92 12.63 -19.81 -23.06
C PRO A 92 14.10 -20.27 -23.03
N LEU A 93 14.47 -21.21 -22.15
CA LEU A 93 15.85 -21.72 -22.05
C LEU A 93 16.29 -22.44 -23.33
N VAL A 94 15.40 -23.26 -23.89
CA VAL A 94 15.59 -23.94 -25.17
C VAL A 94 15.70 -22.94 -26.32
N GLY A 95 14.86 -21.89 -26.33
CA GLY A 95 14.88 -20.84 -27.35
C GLY A 95 16.20 -20.08 -27.36
N ASN A 96 16.64 -19.62 -26.20
CA ASN A 96 17.90 -18.90 -26.05
C ASN A 96 19.10 -19.75 -26.47
N SER A 97 19.13 -21.02 -26.05
CA SER A 97 20.19 -21.96 -26.41
C SER A 97 20.21 -22.25 -27.92
N LEU A 98 19.04 -22.38 -28.55
CA LEU A 98 18.91 -22.61 -29.98
C LEU A 98 19.37 -21.39 -30.80
N LEU A 99 18.94 -20.18 -30.42
CA LEU A 99 19.35 -18.94 -31.09
C LEU A 99 20.85 -18.67 -30.94
N LYS A 100 21.42 -18.89 -29.76
CA LYS A 100 22.88 -18.81 -29.52
C LYS A 100 23.64 -19.81 -30.41
N THR A 101 23.09 -21.00 -30.61
CA THR A 101 23.70 -22.00 -31.49
C THR A 101 23.61 -21.58 -32.96
N PHE A 102 22.50 -20.98 -33.41
CA PHE A 102 22.43 -20.40 -34.74
C PHE A 102 23.44 -19.26 -34.95
N GLU A 103 23.60 -18.38 -33.98
CA GLU A 103 24.62 -17.31 -34.01
C GLU A 103 26.03 -17.88 -34.18
N GLN A 104 26.40 -18.91 -33.42
CA GLN A 104 27.71 -19.56 -33.49
C GLN A 104 27.98 -20.19 -34.86
N TYR A 105 26.97 -20.77 -35.51
CA TYR A 105 27.14 -21.52 -36.76
C TYR A 105 26.94 -20.68 -38.02
N LEU A 106 26.16 -19.61 -37.95
CA LEU A 106 25.93 -18.66 -39.05
C LEU A 106 26.96 -17.53 -39.05
N GLY A 107 27.51 -17.15 -37.89
CA GLY A 107 28.52 -16.10 -37.76
C GLY A 107 28.08 -14.80 -38.44
N ILE A 108 28.79 -14.36 -39.48
CA ILE A 108 28.42 -13.16 -40.26
C ILE A 108 27.04 -13.25 -40.93
N GLY A 109 26.50 -14.45 -41.10
CA GLY A 109 25.15 -14.70 -41.64
C GLY A 109 24.04 -14.52 -40.60
N TRP A 110 24.36 -14.32 -39.33
CA TRP A 110 23.42 -14.00 -38.26
C TRP A 110 23.13 -12.49 -38.23
N THR A 111 22.43 -12.01 -39.26
CA THR A 111 22.00 -10.60 -39.31
C THR A 111 20.79 -10.36 -38.41
N ASP A 112 20.50 -9.11 -38.07
CA ASP A 112 19.33 -8.76 -37.24
C ASP A 112 18.02 -9.27 -37.86
N GLU A 113 17.89 -9.29 -39.18
CA GLU A 113 16.72 -9.82 -39.86
C GLU A 113 16.60 -11.34 -39.75
N VAL A 114 17.72 -12.07 -39.76
CA VAL A 114 17.76 -13.53 -39.57
C VAL A 114 17.47 -13.88 -38.12
N LYS A 115 18.07 -13.15 -37.17
CA LYS A 115 17.80 -13.28 -35.74
C LYS A 115 16.32 -13.09 -35.45
N GLN A 116 15.74 -11.99 -35.93
CA GLN A 116 14.32 -11.69 -35.74
C GLN A 116 13.42 -12.78 -36.35
N ALA A 117 13.75 -13.27 -37.55
CA ALA A 117 12.97 -14.33 -38.19
C ALA A 117 12.98 -15.65 -37.38
N TRP A 118 14.12 -16.02 -36.78
CA TRP A 118 14.22 -17.20 -35.92
C TRP A 118 13.57 -17.02 -34.55
N VAL A 119 13.62 -15.82 -33.97
CA VAL A 119 12.88 -15.47 -32.73
C VAL A 119 11.37 -15.65 -32.97
N GLU A 120 10.84 -15.07 -34.05
CA GLU A 120 9.43 -15.20 -34.41
C GLU A 120 9.03 -16.66 -34.68
N ALA A 121 9.87 -17.41 -35.39
CA ALA A 121 9.63 -18.83 -35.66
C ALA A 121 9.63 -19.68 -34.40
N TYR A 122 10.60 -19.45 -33.50
CA TYR A 122 10.69 -20.16 -32.24
C TYR A 122 9.48 -19.88 -31.34
N ASN A 123 9.09 -18.61 -31.21
CA ASN A 123 7.93 -18.21 -30.41
C ASN A 123 6.65 -18.85 -30.94
N ALA A 124 6.45 -18.87 -32.26
CA ALA A 124 5.30 -19.55 -32.86
C ALA A 124 5.29 -21.06 -32.55
N ILE A 125 6.45 -21.72 -32.59
CA ILE A 125 6.60 -23.13 -32.23
C ILE A 125 6.27 -23.36 -30.75
N ALA A 126 6.82 -22.54 -29.86
CA ALA A 126 6.60 -22.63 -28.42
C ALA A 126 5.12 -22.41 -28.06
N THR A 127 4.46 -21.41 -28.66
CA THR A 127 3.02 -21.17 -28.46
C THR A 127 2.19 -22.39 -28.85
N LEU A 128 2.41 -22.97 -30.03
CA LEU A 128 1.65 -24.15 -30.47
C LEU A 128 1.92 -25.38 -29.58
N MET A 129 3.14 -25.55 -29.10
CA MET A 129 3.45 -26.62 -28.15
C MET A 129 2.76 -26.39 -26.79
N LEU A 130 2.73 -25.16 -26.29
CA LEU A 130 2.05 -24.81 -25.04
C LEU A 130 0.53 -24.96 -25.13
N GLU A 131 -0.08 -24.62 -26.27
CA GLU A 131 -1.52 -24.84 -26.51
C GLU A 131 -1.90 -26.32 -26.46
N GLY A 132 -1.02 -27.21 -26.92
CA GLY A 132 -1.22 -28.66 -26.84
C GLY A 132 -0.79 -29.28 -25.50
N ALA A 133 -0.19 -28.50 -24.61
CA ALA A 133 0.28 -28.96 -23.32
C ALA A 133 -0.83 -28.78 -22.26
N GLU A 134 -1.57 -29.86 -21.99
CA GLU A 134 -2.62 -29.93 -20.97
C GLU A 134 -2.02 -29.95 -19.55
N TYR A 135 -1.46 -28.84 -19.08
CA TYR A 135 -0.92 -28.72 -17.72
C TYR A 135 -2.03 -28.75 -16.67
N THR A 136 -1.80 -29.45 -15.55
CA THR A 136 -2.73 -29.40 -14.40
C THR A 136 -2.62 -28.06 -13.65
N PRO A 137 -3.64 -27.65 -12.88
CA PRO A 137 -3.55 -26.46 -12.03
C PRO A 137 -2.34 -26.47 -11.08
N GLU A 138 -1.93 -27.64 -10.54
CA GLU A 138 -0.69 -27.73 -9.75
C GLU A 138 0.58 -27.52 -10.59
N GLN A 139 0.60 -27.91 -11.88
CA GLN A 139 1.73 -27.69 -12.78
C GLN A 139 1.83 -26.22 -13.21
N ILE A 140 0.67 -25.57 -13.46
CA ILE A 140 0.55 -24.14 -13.78
C ILE A 140 0.88 -23.27 -12.54
N ALA A 141 0.57 -23.76 -11.34
CA ALA A 141 0.86 -23.06 -10.08
C ALA A 141 2.36 -23.04 -9.71
N LEU A 142 3.18 -23.89 -10.34
CA LEU A 142 4.63 -23.93 -10.12
C LEU A 142 5.40 -22.84 -10.94
N GLU A 143 4.74 -21.91 -11.64
CA GLU A 143 5.20 -21.63 -13.02
C GLU A 143 5.16 -20.23 -13.70
N LYS A 144 4.87 -19.04 -13.15
CA LYS A 144 4.90 -17.83 -14.02
C LYS A 144 6.25 -17.08 -14.05
N PRO A 145 7.02 -17.10 -15.17
CA PRO A 145 7.94 -16.03 -15.55
C PRO A 145 7.30 -15.01 -16.51
N ALA A 146 7.80 -13.79 -16.46
CA ALA A 146 7.29 -12.56 -17.05
C ALA A 146 7.33 -12.46 -18.56
N GLU A 147 6.36 -11.71 -19.08
CA GLU A 147 6.53 -10.89 -20.28
C GLU A 147 7.67 -9.85 -20.10
N ASP A 148 8.51 -9.70 -21.13
CA ASP A 148 9.55 -8.67 -21.21
C ASP A 148 8.95 -7.28 -20.93
N THR A 149 9.27 -6.74 -19.74
CA THR A 149 8.81 -5.44 -19.26
C THR A 149 9.49 -4.26 -19.98
N GLY A 150 10.43 -4.54 -20.90
CA GLY A 150 11.32 -3.52 -21.48
C GLY A 150 12.31 -2.96 -20.47
N LEU A 151 12.33 -3.49 -19.24
CA LEU A 151 13.24 -3.11 -18.17
C LEU A 151 14.49 -3.98 -18.23
N ALA A 152 15.64 -3.41 -17.89
CA ALA A 152 16.88 -4.18 -17.75
C ALA A 152 16.85 -5.00 -16.45
N VAL A 153 15.99 -6.02 -16.38
CA VAL A 153 15.67 -6.81 -15.18
C VAL A 153 16.93 -7.37 -14.51
N ALA A 154 17.88 -7.89 -15.30
CA ALA A 154 19.14 -8.40 -14.74
C ALA A 154 19.96 -7.31 -14.04
N LEU A 155 20.02 -6.09 -14.60
CA LEU A 155 20.71 -4.97 -13.97
C LEU A 155 20.00 -4.53 -12.69
N LEU A 156 18.67 -4.51 -12.69
CA LEU A 156 17.86 -4.17 -11.51
C LEU A 156 18.01 -5.20 -10.39
N GLU A 157 17.95 -6.50 -10.71
CA GLU A 157 18.15 -7.59 -9.75
C GLU A 157 19.58 -7.58 -9.18
N GLU A 158 20.60 -7.51 -10.05
CA GLU A 158 22.00 -7.54 -9.64
C GLU A 158 22.39 -6.29 -8.82
N SER A 159 21.92 -5.11 -9.21
CA SER A 159 22.18 -3.90 -8.45
C SER A 159 21.38 -3.84 -7.14
N PHE A 160 20.14 -4.32 -7.12
CA PHE A 160 19.40 -4.42 -5.85
C PHE A 160 20.02 -5.43 -4.88
N GLU A 161 20.52 -6.56 -5.38
CA GLU A 161 21.19 -7.59 -4.58
C GLU A 161 22.44 -7.05 -3.87
N GLN A 162 23.16 -6.11 -4.48
CA GLN A 162 24.30 -5.44 -3.84
C GLN A 162 23.88 -4.49 -2.71
N VAL A 163 22.67 -3.95 -2.79
CA VAL A 163 22.10 -3.06 -1.77
C VAL A 163 21.45 -3.85 -0.63
N LYS A 164 20.92 -5.06 -0.88
CA LYS A 164 20.23 -5.89 0.14
C LYS A 164 20.98 -6.06 1.47
N PRO A 165 22.30 -6.31 1.52
CA PRO A 165 23.04 -6.45 2.78
C PRO A 165 23.01 -5.19 3.66
N GLN A 166 22.68 -4.05 3.06
CA GLN A 166 22.62 -2.73 3.67
C GLN A 166 21.23 -2.09 3.50
N ALA A 167 20.18 -2.91 3.33
CA ALA A 167 18.82 -2.46 3.02
C ALA A 167 18.25 -1.47 4.05
N ASP A 168 18.47 -1.69 5.35
CA ASP A 168 17.99 -0.76 6.38
C ASP A 168 18.68 0.61 6.26
N ALA A 169 20.00 0.62 6.04
CA ALA A 169 20.76 1.85 5.83
C ALA A 169 20.33 2.53 4.52
N PHE A 170 20.14 1.76 3.45
CA PHE A 170 19.63 2.24 2.17
C PHE A 170 18.26 2.91 2.32
N ILE A 171 17.31 2.28 3.01
CA ILE A 171 15.95 2.81 3.17
C ILE A 171 15.92 4.02 4.10
N ASN A 172 16.74 4.02 5.15
CA ASN A 172 16.95 5.21 5.97
C ASN A 172 17.47 6.36 5.11
N SER A 173 18.50 6.08 4.31
CA SER A 173 19.09 7.04 3.40
C SER A 173 18.12 7.49 2.31
N PHE A 174 17.20 6.64 1.86
CA PHE A 174 16.11 7.04 0.98
C PHE A 174 15.20 8.08 1.63
N TYR A 175 14.73 7.86 2.86
CA TYR A 175 13.84 8.81 3.53
C TYR A 175 14.59 10.07 3.96
N GLU A 176 15.86 9.94 4.31
CA GLU A 176 16.75 11.09 4.50
C GLU A 176 16.88 11.87 3.20
N ASN A 177 17.16 11.23 2.07
CA ASN A 177 17.21 11.88 0.75
C ASN A 177 15.85 12.50 0.39
N LEU A 178 14.73 11.80 0.59
CA LEU A 178 13.38 12.31 0.29
C LEU A 178 13.03 13.53 1.12
N PHE A 179 13.25 13.49 2.43
CA PHE A 179 12.89 14.61 3.31
C PHE A 179 13.89 15.74 3.28
N THR A 180 15.14 15.47 2.89
CA THR A 180 16.17 16.48 2.69
C THR A 180 15.99 17.18 1.35
N ASP A 181 15.81 16.43 0.26
CA ASP A 181 15.69 16.96 -1.10
C ASP A 181 14.28 17.51 -1.36
N TYR A 182 13.26 16.92 -0.73
CA TYR A 182 11.85 17.28 -0.91
C TYR A 182 11.11 17.42 0.43
N PRO A 183 11.40 18.46 1.25
CA PRO A 183 10.70 18.69 2.51
C PRO A 183 9.18 18.86 2.35
N ALA A 184 8.72 19.30 1.17
CA ALA A 184 7.30 19.36 0.82
C ALA A 184 6.61 17.99 0.81
N ALA A 185 7.38 16.89 0.77
CA ALA A 185 6.86 15.55 0.95
C ALA A 185 6.57 15.23 2.43
N GLN A 186 7.23 15.88 3.40
CA GLN A 186 7.09 15.58 4.84
C GLN A 186 5.66 15.63 5.37
N PRO A 187 4.78 16.59 4.96
CA PRO A 187 3.38 16.59 5.38
C PRO A 187 2.61 15.31 5.01
N LEU A 188 2.96 14.62 3.92
CA LEU A 188 2.38 13.31 3.58
C LEU A 188 2.73 12.23 4.62
N PHE A 189 3.78 12.46 5.41
CA PHE A 189 4.29 11.54 6.40
C PHE A 189 4.13 12.04 7.86
N GLU A 190 3.51 13.20 8.08
CA GLU A 190 3.36 13.83 9.41
C GLU A 190 2.59 12.94 10.40
N HIS A 191 1.69 12.09 9.90
CA HIS A 191 0.93 11.12 10.70
C HIS A 191 1.28 9.67 10.34
N THR A 192 2.43 9.46 9.69
CA THR A 192 2.87 8.16 9.22
C THR A 192 3.91 7.60 10.19
N ASN A 193 3.70 6.35 10.63
CA ASN A 193 4.72 5.63 11.39
C ASN A 193 5.92 5.38 10.48
N MET A 194 6.98 6.18 10.66
CA MET A 194 8.14 6.13 9.76
C MET A 194 8.90 4.80 9.81
N ALA A 195 8.90 4.09 10.93
CA ALA A 195 9.53 2.77 11.01
C ALA A 195 8.76 1.74 10.17
N LYS A 196 7.42 1.72 10.31
CA LYS A 196 6.54 0.89 9.48
C LYS A 196 6.61 1.31 8.01
N GLN A 197 6.66 2.61 7.73
CA GLN A 197 6.74 3.16 6.39
C GLN A 197 8.06 2.79 5.68
N LYS A 198 9.18 2.81 6.41
CA LYS A 198 10.47 2.30 5.93
C LYS A 198 10.39 0.82 5.58
N GLN A 199 9.80 -0.01 6.44
CA GLN A 199 9.57 -1.42 6.15
C GLN A 199 8.61 -1.63 4.97
N MET A 200 7.57 -0.81 4.84
CA MET A 200 6.63 -0.85 3.72
C MET A 200 7.30 -0.47 2.41
N LEU A 201 8.19 0.54 2.40
CA LEU A 201 8.95 0.90 1.22
C LEU A 201 9.96 -0.20 0.85
N LEU A 202 10.69 -0.74 1.83
CA LEU A 202 11.60 -1.86 1.60
C LEU A 202 10.85 -3.05 1.02
N GLY A 203 9.72 -3.41 1.63
CA GLY A 203 8.84 -4.47 1.16
C GLY A 203 8.28 -4.17 -0.25
N ALA A 204 7.98 -2.91 -0.56
CA ALA A 204 7.55 -2.51 -1.89
C ALA A 204 8.68 -2.63 -2.92
N LEU A 205 9.91 -2.24 -2.60
CA LEU A 205 11.07 -2.39 -3.49
C LEU A 205 11.45 -3.86 -3.68
N VAL A 206 11.41 -4.66 -2.61
CA VAL A 206 11.60 -6.13 -2.67
C VAL A 206 10.51 -6.75 -3.52
N MET A 207 9.23 -6.42 -3.28
CA MET A 207 8.10 -6.90 -4.10
C MET A 207 8.28 -6.49 -5.56
N VAL A 208 8.68 -5.25 -5.84
CA VAL A 208 8.96 -4.79 -7.19
C VAL A 208 10.06 -5.63 -7.83
N VAL A 209 11.22 -5.75 -7.20
CA VAL A 209 12.40 -6.44 -7.75
C VAL A 209 12.15 -7.95 -7.92
N GLU A 210 11.55 -8.60 -6.94
CA GLU A 210 11.22 -10.04 -6.98
C GLU A 210 10.14 -10.38 -8.00
N ASN A 211 9.31 -9.39 -8.35
CA ASN A 211 8.26 -9.55 -9.35
C ASN A 211 8.55 -8.79 -10.65
N LEU A 212 9.77 -8.26 -10.88
CA LEU A 212 10.18 -7.70 -12.18
C LEU A 212 9.95 -8.68 -13.33
N ARG A 213 10.00 -9.97 -12.98
CA ARG A 213 9.66 -11.08 -13.85
C ARG A 213 8.21 -11.56 -13.72
N LYS A 214 7.25 -10.73 -13.31
CA LYS A 214 5.80 -11.03 -13.27
C LYS A 214 5.00 -9.74 -13.53
N PRO A 215 4.78 -9.32 -14.79
CA PRO A 215 4.24 -8.01 -15.14
C PRO A 215 2.77 -7.88 -14.76
N ASP A 216 1.99 -8.97 -14.87
CA ASP A 216 0.60 -9.03 -14.39
C ASP A 216 0.52 -8.77 -12.87
N VAL A 217 1.41 -9.40 -12.09
CA VAL A 217 1.44 -9.28 -10.62
C VAL A 217 1.87 -7.89 -10.21
N LEU A 218 2.92 -7.35 -10.84
CA LEU A 218 3.35 -5.97 -10.65
C LEU A 218 2.27 -4.98 -11.05
N SER A 219 1.68 -5.12 -12.24
CA SER A 219 0.64 -4.23 -12.75
C SER A 219 -0.54 -4.16 -11.78
N ASN A 220 -1.09 -5.30 -11.37
CA ASN A 220 -2.22 -5.33 -10.43
C ASN A 220 -1.84 -4.78 -9.05
N SER A 221 -0.67 -5.16 -8.53
CA SER A 221 -0.19 -4.72 -7.21
C SER A 221 0.07 -3.22 -7.19
N LEU A 222 0.70 -2.67 -8.24
CA LEU A 222 1.04 -1.26 -8.37
C LEU A 222 -0.20 -0.41 -8.68
N LYS A 223 -1.14 -0.88 -9.51
CA LYS A 223 -2.45 -0.21 -9.68
C LYS A 223 -3.22 -0.14 -8.37
N GLY A 224 -3.31 -1.25 -7.64
CA GLY A 224 -3.94 -1.28 -6.31
C GLY A 224 -3.18 -0.47 -5.26
N LEU A 225 -1.86 -0.33 -5.39
CA LEU A 225 -1.05 0.56 -4.56
C LEU A 225 -1.36 2.03 -4.90
N GLY A 226 -1.44 2.37 -6.18
CA GLY A 226 -1.84 3.68 -6.70
C GLY A 226 -3.21 4.14 -6.20
N ALA A 227 -4.23 3.29 -6.32
CA ALA A 227 -5.58 3.53 -5.80
C ALA A 227 -5.61 3.88 -4.30
N ARG A 228 -4.72 3.26 -3.52
CA ARG A 228 -4.55 3.55 -2.08
C ARG A 228 -3.75 4.82 -1.84
N HIS A 229 -2.75 5.08 -2.68
CA HIS A 229 -1.91 6.28 -2.58
C HIS A 229 -2.71 7.56 -2.78
N VAL A 230 -3.76 7.55 -3.62
CA VAL A 230 -4.74 8.66 -3.68
C VAL A 230 -5.37 8.93 -2.31
N LYS A 231 -5.80 7.88 -1.60
CA LYS A 231 -6.39 7.98 -0.25
C LYS A 231 -5.40 8.45 0.81
N TYR A 232 -4.10 8.29 0.56
CA TYR A 232 -3.02 8.79 1.41
C TYR A 232 -2.63 10.25 1.06
N GLY A 233 -3.32 10.88 0.11
CA GLY A 233 -3.04 12.24 -0.34
C GLY A 233 -1.93 12.32 -1.39
N ALA A 234 -1.52 11.19 -1.99
CA ALA A 234 -0.52 11.20 -3.04
C ALA A 234 -1.10 11.71 -4.36
N LEU A 235 -0.60 12.87 -4.78
CA LEU A 235 -0.87 13.49 -6.07
C LEU A 235 0.18 13.04 -7.11
N PRO A 236 -0.11 13.15 -8.42
CA PRO A 236 0.84 12.79 -9.47
C PRO A 236 2.22 13.48 -9.33
N GLU A 237 2.24 14.71 -8.82
CA GLU A 237 3.45 15.51 -8.54
C GLU A 237 4.35 14.96 -7.43
N HIS A 238 3.85 14.08 -6.56
CA HIS A 238 4.66 13.46 -5.51
C HIS A 238 5.54 12.31 -6.04
N TYR A 239 5.16 11.69 -7.17
CA TYR A 239 5.89 10.54 -7.73
C TYR A 239 7.31 10.89 -8.19
N PRO A 240 7.57 12.00 -8.91
CA PRO A 240 8.95 12.37 -9.27
C PRO A 240 9.88 12.59 -8.05
N LEU A 241 9.35 13.08 -6.93
CA LEU A 241 10.12 13.33 -5.69
C LEU A 241 10.67 12.01 -5.11
N VAL A 242 9.80 11.00 -5.03
CA VAL A 242 10.15 9.65 -4.58
C VAL A 242 11.15 9.01 -5.55
N GLY A 243 10.99 9.16 -6.86
CA GLY A 243 11.88 8.58 -7.86
C GLY A 243 13.30 9.10 -7.79
N ASN A 244 13.44 10.42 -7.72
CA ASN A 244 14.75 11.06 -7.64
C ASN A 244 15.47 10.71 -6.34
N SER A 245 14.74 10.65 -5.23
CA SER A 245 15.29 10.23 -3.92
C SER A 245 15.76 8.78 -3.96
N LEU A 246 15.01 7.90 -4.62
CA LEU A 246 15.38 6.49 -4.78
C LEU A 246 16.63 6.32 -5.65
N LEU A 247 16.70 7.01 -6.79
CA LEU A 247 17.86 6.98 -7.69
C LEU A 247 19.13 7.51 -7.02
N LYS A 248 19.02 8.62 -6.27
CA LYS A 248 20.11 9.19 -5.49
C LYS A 248 20.61 8.22 -4.42
N THR A 249 19.71 7.49 -3.79
CA THR A 249 20.06 6.48 -2.79
C THR A 249 20.78 5.29 -3.42
N PHE A 250 20.36 4.84 -4.61
CA PHE A 250 21.09 3.81 -5.35
C PHE A 250 22.50 4.26 -5.75
N GLU A 251 22.67 5.51 -6.18
CA GLU A 251 23.99 6.08 -6.48
C GLU A 251 24.93 6.04 -5.27
N GLN A 252 24.44 6.40 -4.09
CA GLN A 252 25.21 6.39 -2.84
C GLN A 252 25.65 4.97 -2.41
N TYR A 253 24.80 3.97 -2.64
CA TYR A 253 25.00 2.62 -2.11
C TYR A 253 25.66 1.65 -3.10
N LEU A 254 25.63 1.97 -4.40
CA LEU A 254 26.30 1.20 -5.45
C LEU A 254 27.67 1.77 -5.82
N ASP A 255 27.94 3.04 -5.53
CA ASP A 255 29.24 3.71 -5.75
C ASP A 255 29.79 3.41 -7.17
N SER A 256 30.93 2.73 -7.30
CA SER A 256 31.52 2.37 -8.60
C SER A 256 30.65 1.46 -9.48
N ASN A 257 29.64 0.79 -8.90
CA ASN A 257 28.68 -0.05 -9.61
C ASN A 257 27.44 0.74 -10.10
N TRP A 258 27.31 2.04 -9.76
CA TRP A 258 26.31 2.94 -10.34
C TRP A 258 26.73 3.42 -11.74
N THR A 259 26.73 2.49 -12.69
CA THR A 259 27.06 2.79 -14.08
C THR A 259 25.91 3.51 -14.79
N GLY A 260 26.18 4.13 -15.94
CA GLY A 260 25.14 4.75 -16.75
C GLY A 260 24.01 3.79 -17.17
N GLU A 261 24.34 2.50 -17.36
CA GLU A 261 23.37 1.43 -17.68
C GLU A 261 22.49 1.09 -16.47
N VAL A 262 23.07 1.00 -15.27
CA VAL A 262 22.33 0.74 -14.02
C VAL A 262 21.44 1.93 -13.67
N LYS A 263 21.94 3.17 -13.85
CA LYS A 263 21.16 4.40 -13.67
C LYS A 263 19.95 4.42 -14.61
N GLN A 264 20.16 4.16 -15.90
CA GLN A 264 19.08 4.14 -16.88
C GLN A 264 18.07 3.03 -16.56
N ALA A 265 18.52 1.84 -16.16
CA ALA A 265 17.65 0.74 -15.76
C ALA A 265 16.69 1.13 -14.61
N TRP A 266 17.20 1.78 -13.56
CA TRP A 266 16.38 2.24 -12.45
C TRP A 266 15.48 3.42 -12.80
N VAL A 267 15.90 4.31 -13.71
CA VAL A 267 15.05 5.39 -14.25
C VAL A 267 13.86 4.79 -14.99
N ASP A 268 14.11 3.82 -15.87
CA ASP A 268 13.06 3.14 -16.65
C ASP A 268 12.12 2.36 -15.73
N ALA A 269 12.66 1.66 -14.73
CA ALA A 269 11.88 0.91 -13.74
C ALA A 269 10.96 1.83 -12.92
N TYR A 270 11.49 2.95 -12.46
CA TYR A 270 10.72 3.92 -11.69
C TYR A 270 9.62 4.58 -12.54
N GLY A 271 9.92 4.88 -13.82
CA GLY A 271 8.93 5.39 -14.77
C GLY A 271 7.77 4.41 -14.99
N ALA A 272 8.07 3.12 -15.16
CA ALA A 272 7.07 2.08 -15.30
C ALA A 272 6.20 1.91 -14.03
N ILE A 273 6.81 1.97 -12.84
CA ILE A 273 6.10 1.93 -11.56
C ILE A 273 5.12 3.10 -11.45
N THR A 274 5.58 4.31 -11.77
CA THR A 274 4.77 5.53 -11.73
C THR A 274 3.58 5.44 -12.68
N ALA A 275 3.79 4.98 -13.92
CA ALA A 275 2.72 4.84 -14.90
C ALA A 275 1.60 3.90 -14.42
N LEU A 276 1.98 2.75 -13.86
CA LEU A 276 1.02 1.75 -13.34
C LEU A 276 0.28 2.26 -12.09
N MET A 277 0.96 2.95 -11.18
CA MET A 277 0.33 3.53 -10.00
C MET A 277 -0.65 4.65 -10.37
N LEU A 278 -0.31 5.50 -11.35
CA LEU A 278 -1.22 6.52 -11.86
C LEU A 278 -2.42 5.92 -12.61
N GLU A 279 -2.22 4.84 -13.36
CA GLU A 279 -3.32 4.14 -14.04
C GLU A 279 -4.35 3.58 -13.04
N GLY A 280 -3.89 3.03 -11.91
CA GLY A 280 -4.78 2.51 -10.87
C GLY A 280 -5.38 3.57 -9.94
N ALA A 281 -4.93 4.82 -10.03
CA ALA A 281 -5.37 5.90 -9.15
C ALA A 281 -6.78 6.44 -9.48
N GLU A 282 -7.34 6.16 -10.67
CA GLU A 282 -8.70 6.56 -11.12
C GLU A 282 -9.12 7.98 -10.65
N TYR A 283 -8.24 8.97 -10.80
CA TYR A 283 -8.53 10.37 -10.49
C TYR A 283 -9.81 10.84 -11.24
N ALA A 284 -10.66 11.64 -10.62
CA ALA A 284 -11.93 12.10 -11.22
C ALA A 284 -11.67 12.98 -12.47
N PRO A 285 -12.58 13.10 -13.47
CA PRO A 285 -12.34 13.93 -14.66
C PRO A 285 -12.10 15.43 -14.37
N GLU A 286 -12.52 15.91 -13.20
CA GLU A 286 -12.19 17.26 -12.68
C GLU A 286 -10.79 17.31 -12.03
N GLU A 287 -10.25 16.17 -11.59
CA GLU A 287 -8.89 15.93 -11.10
C GLU A 287 -7.92 15.43 -12.20
N VAL A 288 -8.43 15.13 -13.42
CA VAL A 288 -7.70 14.65 -14.61
C VAL A 288 -7.96 15.54 -15.84
N ALA A 289 -8.26 16.83 -15.65
CA ALA A 289 -8.40 17.74 -16.77
C ALA A 289 -7.03 18.04 -17.43
N LEU A 290 -6.48 17.06 -18.14
CA LEU A 290 -5.48 17.24 -19.19
C LEU A 290 -6.23 17.59 -20.46
N GLU A 291 -6.27 18.87 -20.80
CA GLU A 291 -6.52 19.30 -22.18
C GLU A 291 -5.33 18.84 -23.04
N GLU A 292 -5.58 18.02 -24.06
CA GLU A 292 -4.59 17.78 -25.13
C GLU A 292 -4.49 18.99 -26.09
N PRO A 293 -3.45 19.07 -26.93
CA PRO A 293 -2.04 19.24 -26.60
C PRO A 293 -1.55 20.56 -27.22
N THR A 294 -0.64 21.28 -26.55
CA THR A 294 0.14 22.33 -27.26
C THR A 294 1.62 22.16 -27.00
N GLU A 295 2.37 22.18 -28.10
CA GLU A 295 3.83 22.12 -28.16
C GLU A 295 4.46 23.30 -27.41
N ASP A 296 4.69 23.23 -26.09
CA ASP A 296 5.70 24.08 -25.41
C ASP A 296 5.90 23.70 -23.93
N SER A 297 7.14 23.41 -23.53
CA SER A 297 7.69 23.43 -22.14
C SER A 297 7.05 22.61 -21.00
N GLY A 298 5.85 22.05 -21.13
CA GLY A 298 5.14 21.37 -20.02
C GLY A 298 4.68 22.31 -18.89
N LEU A 299 4.94 23.62 -19.00
CA LEU A 299 4.50 24.65 -18.05
C LEU A 299 3.19 25.29 -18.52
N ALA A 300 2.32 25.69 -17.59
CA ALA A 300 1.12 26.48 -17.89
C ALA A 300 1.48 27.95 -18.22
N VAL A 301 2.18 28.16 -19.35
CA VAL A 301 2.80 29.44 -19.73
C VAL A 301 1.80 30.60 -19.73
N ALA A 302 0.57 30.36 -20.22
CA ALA A 302 -0.46 31.41 -20.25
C ALA A 302 -0.86 31.87 -18.83
N LEU A 303 -1.01 30.93 -17.88
CA LEU A 303 -1.34 31.25 -16.49
C LEU A 303 -0.20 32.01 -15.81
N LEU A 304 1.05 31.64 -16.07
CA LEU A 304 2.24 32.34 -15.57
C LEU A 304 2.34 33.77 -16.12
N GLU A 305 2.14 33.94 -17.43
CA GLU A 305 2.15 35.25 -18.09
C GLU A 305 1.03 36.16 -17.55
N GLU A 306 -0.19 35.63 -17.45
CA GLU A 306 -1.37 36.38 -16.99
C GLU A 306 -1.29 36.75 -15.50
N SER A 307 -0.97 35.80 -14.64
CA SER A 307 -0.85 36.04 -13.19
C SER A 307 0.33 36.98 -12.88
N PHE A 308 1.46 36.88 -13.58
CA PHE A 308 2.56 37.83 -13.40
C PHE A 308 2.19 39.24 -13.84
N GLU A 309 1.41 39.39 -14.93
CA GLU A 309 0.95 40.70 -15.41
C GLU A 309 0.09 41.43 -14.37
N GLN A 310 -0.67 40.71 -13.55
CA GLN A 310 -1.46 41.28 -12.46
C GLN A 310 -0.60 41.81 -11.31
N VAL A 311 0.57 41.21 -11.08
CA VAL A 311 1.51 41.63 -10.04
C VAL A 311 2.39 42.80 -10.49
N LYS A 312 2.66 42.95 -11.80
CA LYS A 312 3.53 44.00 -12.35
C LYS A 312 3.24 45.43 -11.86
N PRO A 313 1.98 45.90 -11.75
CA PRO A 313 1.68 47.25 -11.24
C PRO A 313 2.15 47.52 -9.80
N GLN A 314 2.37 46.46 -9.03
CA GLN A 314 2.76 46.49 -7.62
C GLN A 314 4.08 45.76 -7.35
N ALA A 315 4.93 45.61 -8.37
CA ALA A 315 6.18 44.85 -8.31
C ALA A 315 7.11 45.29 -7.17
N ASP A 316 7.23 46.58 -6.88
CA ASP A 316 8.07 47.08 -5.77
C ASP A 316 7.54 46.63 -4.41
N ALA A 317 6.22 46.64 -4.22
CA ALA A 317 5.58 46.17 -2.99
C ALA A 317 5.72 44.64 -2.86
N PHE A 318 5.43 43.92 -3.95
CA PHE A 318 5.57 42.46 -4.05
C PHE A 318 6.96 42.00 -3.61
N ILE A 319 8.01 42.60 -4.17
CA ILE A 319 9.39 42.25 -3.84
C ILE A 319 9.76 42.61 -2.39
N ASN A 320 9.15 43.65 -1.81
CA ASN A 320 9.34 43.94 -0.39
C ASN A 320 8.71 42.86 0.50
N SER A 321 7.48 42.47 0.21
CA SER A 321 6.77 41.41 0.93
C SER A 321 7.48 40.06 0.82
N PHE A 322 8.07 39.74 -0.34
CA PHE A 322 8.90 38.55 -0.50
C PHE A 322 10.03 38.46 0.54
N TYR A 323 10.83 39.51 0.70
CA TYR A 323 11.93 39.50 1.67
C TYR A 323 11.43 39.55 3.12
N GLU A 324 10.27 40.17 3.37
CA GLU A 324 9.64 40.15 4.69
C GLU A 324 9.18 38.73 5.07
N ASN A 325 8.53 38.02 4.15
CA ASN A 325 8.12 36.62 4.29
C ASN A 325 9.35 35.73 4.53
N LEU A 326 10.37 35.84 3.68
CA LEU A 326 11.61 35.04 3.79
C LEU A 326 12.30 35.20 5.16
N PHE A 327 12.46 36.42 5.64
CA PHE A 327 13.18 36.67 6.89
C PHE A 327 12.35 36.48 8.16
N THR A 328 11.03 36.39 8.02
CA THR A 328 10.11 36.10 9.13
C THR A 328 9.98 34.59 9.31
N ASP A 329 9.68 33.88 8.22
CA ASP A 329 9.42 32.43 8.26
C ASP A 329 10.74 31.64 8.35
N TYR A 330 11.80 32.17 7.73
CA TYR A 330 13.13 31.52 7.70
C TYR A 330 14.23 32.46 8.19
N PRO A 331 14.30 32.75 9.51
CA PRO A 331 15.35 33.60 10.08
C PRO A 331 16.77 33.09 9.78
N ALA A 332 16.94 31.77 9.56
CA ALA A 332 18.19 31.13 9.17
C ALA A 332 18.72 31.60 7.80
N ALA A 333 17.88 32.20 6.94
CA ALA A 333 18.32 32.76 5.66
C ALA A 333 18.99 34.14 5.80
N LYS A 334 18.82 34.84 6.94
CA LYS A 334 19.37 36.21 7.16
C LYS A 334 20.88 36.32 6.97
N PRO A 335 21.73 35.38 7.45
CA PRO A 335 23.18 35.45 7.27
C PRO A 335 23.62 35.53 5.79
N LEU A 336 22.88 34.93 4.85
CA LEU A 336 23.17 35.00 3.41
C LEU A 336 23.09 36.43 2.84
N PHE A 337 22.39 37.32 3.53
CA PHE A 337 22.15 38.70 3.09
C PHE A 337 22.89 39.73 3.95
N GLU A 338 23.70 39.32 4.93
CA GLU A 338 24.36 40.22 5.88
C GLU A 338 25.30 41.24 5.20
N HIS A 339 25.86 40.89 4.05
CA HIS A 339 26.74 41.75 3.25
C HIS A 339 26.14 42.18 1.91
N THR A 340 24.81 42.05 1.78
CA THR A 340 24.10 42.30 0.53
C THR A 340 23.47 43.70 0.50
N ASN A 341 23.64 44.42 -0.61
CA ASN A 341 22.91 45.67 -0.83
C ASN A 341 21.44 45.32 -1.16
N MET A 342 20.57 45.43 -0.16
CA MET A 342 19.17 45.02 -0.29
C MET A 342 18.39 45.81 -1.35
N ALA A 343 18.73 47.07 -1.63
CA ALA A 343 18.08 47.81 -2.71
C ALA A 343 18.42 47.23 -4.09
N LYS A 344 19.70 46.91 -4.32
CA LYS A 344 20.16 46.28 -5.56
C LYS A 344 19.65 44.83 -5.68
N GLN A 345 19.61 44.11 -4.57
CA GLN A 345 19.15 42.73 -4.51
C GLN A 345 17.67 42.59 -4.88
N LYS A 346 16.82 43.51 -4.41
CA LYS A 346 15.40 43.58 -4.79
C LYS A 346 15.22 43.80 -6.29
N GLN A 347 16.02 44.69 -6.90
CA GLN A 347 16.02 44.90 -8.35
C GLN A 347 16.49 43.67 -9.14
N MET A 348 17.48 42.94 -8.62
CA MET A 348 17.97 41.71 -9.23
C MET A 348 16.92 40.60 -9.23
N LEU A 349 16.19 40.43 -8.11
CA LEU A 349 15.10 39.45 -8.04
C LEU A 349 13.97 39.78 -9.01
N LEU A 350 13.54 41.05 -9.06
CA LEU A 350 12.52 41.48 -10.01
C LEU A 350 12.94 41.24 -11.46
N GLY A 351 14.19 41.60 -11.80
CA GLY A 351 14.74 41.36 -13.14
C GLY A 351 14.83 39.88 -13.49
N ALA A 352 15.12 39.01 -12.52
CA ALA A 352 15.14 37.57 -12.73
C ALA A 352 13.73 37.01 -13.01
N LEU A 353 12.72 37.44 -12.25
CA LEU A 353 11.32 37.02 -12.48
C LEU A 353 10.80 37.48 -13.84
N VAL A 354 11.11 38.73 -14.24
CA VAL A 354 10.76 39.25 -15.57
C VAL A 354 11.46 38.43 -16.68
N MET A 355 12.76 38.16 -16.53
CA MET A 355 13.52 37.37 -17.50
C MET A 355 12.93 35.97 -17.67
N VAL A 356 12.53 35.33 -16.56
CA VAL A 356 11.87 34.02 -16.59
C VAL A 356 10.55 34.10 -17.36
N VAL A 357 9.64 34.97 -16.95
CA VAL A 357 8.29 35.05 -17.52
C VAL A 357 8.32 35.44 -19.01
N GLU A 358 9.18 36.38 -19.41
CA GLU A 358 9.30 36.81 -20.82
C GLU A 358 9.90 35.74 -21.75
N ASN A 359 10.52 34.69 -21.22
CA ASN A 359 11.17 33.65 -22.01
C ASN A 359 10.60 32.25 -21.76
N LEU A 360 9.43 32.11 -21.12
CA LEU A 360 8.77 30.82 -20.87
C LEU A 360 8.57 29.98 -22.15
N ARG A 361 8.40 30.65 -23.29
CA ARG A 361 8.26 30.04 -24.64
C ARG A 361 9.59 29.83 -25.37
N LYS A 362 10.71 29.94 -24.66
CA LYS A 362 12.08 29.81 -25.18
C LYS A 362 12.91 28.95 -24.20
N PRO A 363 12.59 27.65 -24.09
CA PRO A 363 13.20 26.77 -23.08
C PRO A 363 14.73 26.73 -23.16
N GLU A 364 15.31 26.79 -24.36
CA GLU A 364 16.76 26.81 -24.55
C GLU A 364 17.44 28.05 -23.95
N VAL A 365 16.81 29.22 -24.10
CA VAL A 365 17.34 30.49 -23.58
C VAL A 365 17.24 30.52 -22.06
N LEU A 366 16.12 30.03 -21.51
CA LEU A 366 15.93 29.92 -20.06
C LEU A 366 16.89 28.93 -19.43
N SER A 367 17.09 27.76 -20.04
CA SER A 367 17.98 26.72 -19.56
C SER A 367 19.40 27.25 -19.36
N GLU A 368 19.98 27.89 -20.38
CA GLU A 368 21.33 28.45 -20.29
C GLU A 368 21.43 29.58 -19.25
N ALA A 369 20.43 30.49 -19.22
CA ALA A 369 20.41 31.61 -18.29
C ALA A 369 20.30 31.16 -16.82
N LEU A 370 19.45 30.17 -16.54
CA LEU A 370 19.20 29.64 -15.19
C LEU A 370 20.38 28.81 -14.69
N LYS A 371 21.01 27.99 -15.54
CA LYS A 371 22.27 27.30 -15.21
C LYS A 371 23.37 28.29 -14.84
N GLY A 372 23.53 29.35 -15.63
CA GLY A 372 24.49 30.42 -15.33
C GLY A 372 24.14 31.25 -14.08
N LEU A 373 22.87 31.30 -13.67
CA LEU A 373 22.47 31.87 -12.37
C LEU A 373 22.84 30.92 -11.23
N GLY A 374 22.59 29.62 -11.38
CA GLY A 374 23.01 28.56 -10.45
C GLY A 374 24.48 28.63 -10.06
N ALA A 375 25.36 28.63 -11.06
CA ALA A 375 26.81 28.72 -10.89
C ALA A 375 27.27 29.96 -10.09
N ARG A 376 26.49 31.05 -10.13
CA ARG A 376 26.76 32.27 -9.36
C ARG A 376 26.19 32.20 -7.94
N HIS A 377 25.08 31.50 -7.73
CA HIS A 377 24.45 31.36 -6.41
C HIS A 377 25.33 30.55 -5.46
N VAL A 378 26.07 29.55 -5.95
CA VAL A 378 27.13 28.86 -5.19
C VAL A 378 28.13 29.88 -4.61
N LYS A 379 28.61 30.83 -5.44
CA LYS A 379 29.58 31.86 -5.02
C LYS A 379 29.02 32.86 -4.00
N TYR A 380 27.70 32.92 -3.84
CA TYR A 380 27.04 33.75 -2.85
C TYR A 380 26.75 33.00 -1.54
N GLY A 381 27.13 31.71 -1.44
CA GLY A 381 26.88 30.86 -0.29
C GLY A 381 25.50 30.21 -0.29
N ALA A 382 24.80 30.17 -1.43
CA ALA A 382 23.53 29.46 -1.53
C ALA A 382 23.76 27.95 -1.63
N LEU A 383 23.20 27.18 -0.70
CA LEU A 383 23.19 25.73 -0.64
C LEU A 383 21.85 25.20 -1.17
N PRO A 384 21.76 23.90 -1.55
CA PRO A 384 20.50 23.30 -2.04
C PRO A 384 19.32 23.53 -1.10
N GLU A 385 19.53 23.42 0.21
CA GLU A 385 18.52 23.66 1.26
C GLU A 385 17.96 25.08 1.32
N HIS A 386 18.64 26.07 0.72
CA HIS A 386 18.16 27.45 0.67
C HIS A 386 17.11 27.68 -0.43
N TYR A 387 17.06 26.84 -1.47
CA TYR A 387 16.12 27.00 -2.58
C TYR A 387 14.66 26.82 -2.14
N PRO A 388 14.28 25.78 -1.37
CA PRO A 388 12.90 25.65 -0.87
C PRO A 388 12.42 26.86 -0.05
N LEU A 389 13.30 27.50 0.73
CA LEU A 389 12.96 28.69 1.54
C LEU A 389 12.53 29.86 0.64
N VAL A 390 13.23 30.03 -0.48
CA VAL A 390 12.94 31.05 -1.49
C VAL A 390 11.64 30.73 -2.22
N GLY A 391 11.42 29.46 -2.60
CA GLY A 391 10.19 29.02 -3.27
C GLY A 391 8.95 29.25 -2.44
N ASN A 392 8.95 28.79 -1.18
CA ASN A 392 7.83 28.95 -0.26
C ASN A 392 7.53 30.44 0.00
N SER A 393 8.57 31.25 0.17
CA SER A 393 8.42 32.70 0.36
C SER A 393 7.85 33.38 -0.89
N LEU A 394 8.23 32.93 -2.09
CA LEU A 394 7.73 33.47 -3.35
C LEU A 394 6.26 33.10 -3.58
N LEU A 395 5.88 31.84 -3.36
CA LEU A 395 4.50 31.37 -3.48
C LEU A 395 3.56 32.06 -2.48
N LYS A 396 3.97 32.16 -1.21
CA LYS A 396 3.25 32.94 -0.18
C LYS A 396 3.04 34.40 -0.60
N THR A 397 4.03 34.98 -1.29
CA THR A 397 3.93 36.37 -1.76
C THR A 397 3.00 36.48 -2.97
N PHE A 398 2.96 35.49 -3.87
CA PHE A 398 1.96 35.45 -4.94
C PHE A 398 0.54 35.32 -4.41
N GLU A 399 0.31 34.43 -3.44
CA GLU A 399 -0.98 34.29 -2.75
C GLU A 399 -1.47 35.62 -2.17
N GLN A 400 -0.59 36.35 -1.47
CA GLN A 400 -0.91 37.66 -0.88
C GLN A 400 -1.30 38.74 -1.91
N TYR A 401 -0.78 38.67 -3.13
CA TYR A 401 -0.91 39.72 -4.14
C TYR A 401 -1.91 39.39 -5.25
N LEU A 402 -2.23 38.11 -5.43
CA LEU A 402 -3.25 37.63 -6.37
C LEU A 402 -4.61 37.42 -5.70
N ASP A 403 -4.65 37.21 -4.38
CA ASP A 403 -5.88 37.10 -3.57
C ASP A 403 -6.90 36.14 -4.23
N THR A 404 -8.07 36.61 -4.67
CA THR A 404 -9.08 35.76 -5.33
C THR A 404 -8.64 35.17 -6.66
N ASN A 405 -7.57 35.71 -7.27
CA ASN A 405 -6.97 35.20 -8.51
C ASN A 405 -5.84 34.20 -8.24
N TRP A 406 -5.53 33.89 -6.96
CA TRP A 406 -4.70 32.76 -6.57
C TRP A 406 -5.55 31.48 -6.56
N THR A 407 -5.93 31.03 -7.75
CA THR A 407 -6.63 29.76 -7.92
C THR A 407 -5.65 28.59 -7.81
N GLU A 408 -6.15 27.37 -7.59
CA GLU A 408 -5.29 26.19 -7.51
C GLU A 408 -4.51 25.97 -8.82
N GLU A 409 -5.06 26.33 -9.98
CA GLU A 409 -4.37 26.27 -11.27
C GLU A 409 -3.21 27.27 -11.38
N VAL A 410 -3.39 28.49 -10.86
CA VAL A 410 -2.34 29.51 -10.83
C VAL A 410 -1.25 29.13 -9.83
N LYS A 411 -1.64 28.61 -8.67
CA LYS A 411 -0.72 28.07 -7.66
C LYS A 411 0.13 26.94 -8.23
N GLN A 412 -0.51 25.95 -8.87
CA GLN A 412 0.20 24.84 -9.49
C GLN A 412 1.16 25.32 -10.58
N ALA A 413 0.72 26.23 -11.45
CA ALA A 413 1.56 26.80 -12.50
C ALA A 413 2.85 27.43 -11.93
N TRP A 414 2.75 28.19 -10.83
CA TRP A 414 3.92 28.79 -10.17
C TRP A 414 4.78 27.79 -9.41
N VAL A 415 4.19 26.72 -8.84
CA VAL A 415 4.93 25.60 -8.23
C VAL A 415 5.77 24.89 -9.31
N ASP A 416 5.17 24.52 -10.42
CA ASP A 416 5.84 23.85 -11.54
C ASP A 416 6.96 24.73 -12.12
N ALA A 417 6.67 26.02 -12.33
CA ALA A 417 7.65 26.99 -12.82
C ALA A 417 8.83 27.15 -11.85
N TYR A 418 8.58 27.23 -10.54
CA TYR A 418 9.65 27.34 -9.55
C TYR A 418 10.48 26.06 -9.44
N GLY A 419 9.85 24.88 -9.56
CA GLY A 419 10.52 23.59 -9.63
C GLY A 419 11.44 23.48 -10.84
N ALA A 420 10.98 23.91 -12.02
CA ALA A 420 11.80 23.97 -13.23
C ALA A 420 12.99 24.94 -13.10
N ILE A 421 12.76 26.13 -12.51
CA ILE A 421 13.83 27.11 -12.21
C ILE A 421 14.88 26.49 -11.29
N THR A 422 14.45 25.82 -10.22
CA THR A 422 15.32 25.22 -9.21
C THR A 422 16.15 24.10 -9.84
N THR A 423 15.54 23.21 -10.62
CA THR A 423 16.24 22.12 -11.32
C THR A 423 17.36 22.68 -12.20
N LEU A 424 17.05 23.67 -13.05
CA LEU A 424 18.04 24.27 -13.95
C LEU A 424 19.13 25.04 -13.20
N MET A 425 18.80 25.71 -12.10
CA MET A 425 19.79 26.38 -11.27
C MET A 425 20.70 25.38 -10.53
N LEU A 426 20.17 24.26 -10.05
CA LEU A 426 20.98 23.20 -9.42
C LEU A 426 21.87 22.47 -10.43
N GLU A 427 21.38 22.21 -11.64
CA GLU A 427 22.20 21.65 -12.73
C GLU A 427 23.41 22.54 -13.08
N GLY A 428 23.25 23.87 -12.97
CA GLY A 428 24.36 24.81 -13.17
C GLY A 428 25.19 25.08 -11.93
N ALA A 429 24.73 24.66 -10.75
CA ALA A 429 25.43 24.80 -9.49
C ALA A 429 26.34 23.57 -9.29
N GLU A 430 27.56 23.65 -9.81
CA GLU A 430 28.60 22.62 -9.64
C GLU A 430 29.09 22.58 -8.17
N TYR A 431 28.25 22.13 -7.24
CA TYR A 431 28.58 22.01 -5.82
C TYR A 431 29.72 21.02 -5.59
N THR A 432 30.67 21.40 -4.74
CA THR A 432 31.70 20.48 -4.26
C THR A 432 31.19 19.69 -3.05
N PRO A 433 31.68 18.45 -2.82
CA PRO A 433 31.29 17.64 -1.66
C PRO A 433 31.53 18.33 -0.30
N GLU A 434 32.49 19.25 -0.23
CA GLU A 434 32.80 20.03 0.98
C GLU A 434 31.78 21.15 1.24
N GLU A 435 31.10 21.67 0.20
CA GLU A 435 30.07 22.71 0.33
C GLU A 435 28.71 22.13 0.80
N VAL A 436 28.48 20.82 0.67
CA VAL A 436 27.22 20.14 1.00
C VAL A 436 27.22 19.51 2.40
N ALA A 437 28.38 19.39 3.06
CA ALA A 437 28.50 18.76 4.37
C ALA A 437 28.17 19.75 5.51
N LEU A 438 26.99 19.62 6.14
CA LEU A 438 26.63 20.34 7.37
C LEU A 438 26.69 19.42 8.60
N GLU A 439 27.18 19.96 9.71
CA GLU A 439 27.45 19.28 11.00
C GLU A 439 26.17 18.82 11.74
N GLU A 440 26.19 17.58 12.29
CA GLU A 440 25.07 16.93 13.00
C GLU A 440 24.83 17.41 14.46
N PRO A 441 23.60 17.20 14.99
CA PRO A 441 23.46 16.74 16.37
C PRO A 441 22.41 15.62 16.65
N ALA A 442 22.89 14.54 17.32
CA ALA A 442 22.34 13.59 18.33
C ALA A 442 21.01 12.75 18.17
N GLU A 443 21.19 11.42 18.35
CA GLU A 443 20.35 10.18 18.40
C GLU A 443 18.93 10.13 19.03
N ASP A 444 18.00 9.38 18.38
CA ASP A 444 17.28 8.13 18.83
C ASP A 444 15.77 8.03 18.38
N SER A 445 15.38 6.90 17.76
CA SER A 445 13.98 6.43 17.60
C SER A 445 13.85 4.92 17.29
N GLY A 446 14.47 4.06 18.12
CA GLY A 446 14.20 2.61 18.15
C GLY A 446 13.15 2.20 19.21
N LEU A 447 12.72 0.92 19.23
CA LEU A 447 11.91 0.33 20.33
C LEU A 447 12.48 0.78 21.69
N ALA A 448 11.63 1.12 22.66
CA ALA A 448 12.06 1.58 23.98
C ALA A 448 12.61 0.43 24.85
N VAL A 449 13.70 -0.20 24.41
CA VAL A 449 14.27 -1.44 24.96
C VAL A 449 14.54 -1.31 26.47
N ALA A 450 15.04 -0.15 26.91
CA ALA A 450 15.32 0.08 28.33
C ALA A 450 14.05 0.02 29.21
N LEU A 451 12.90 0.50 28.70
CA LEU A 451 11.62 0.45 29.42
C LEU A 451 11.09 -0.99 29.50
N LEU A 452 11.23 -1.76 28.42
CA LEU A 452 10.82 -3.17 28.37
C LEU A 452 11.65 -4.05 29.31
N GLU A 453 12.99 -3.93 29.25
CA GLU A 453 13.91 -4.65 30.13
C GLU A 453 13.64 -4.29 31.61
N GLY A 454 13.52 -2.99 31.90
CA GLY A 454 13.34 -2.49 33.26
C GLY A 454 12.00 -2.84 33.90
N SER A 455 10.91 -2.86 33.11
CA SER A 455 9.58 -3.25 33.61
C SER A 455 9.46 -4.76 33.77
N PHE A 456 10.01 -5.57 32.85
CA PHE A 456 9.98 -7.03 32.98
C PHE A 456 10.77 -7.53 34.19
N GLU A 457 11.91 -6.90 34.51
CA GLU A 457 12.75 -7.26 35.66
C GLU A 457 11.99 -7.15 37.00
N GLN A 458 11.03 -6.23 37.10
CA GLN A 458 10.21 -6.05 38.30
C GLN A 458 9.17 -7.16 38.47
N VAL A 459 8.74 -7.79 37.37
CA VAL A 459 7.76 -8.88 37.37
C VAL A 459 8.44 -10.23 37.64
N LYS A 460 9.72 -10.41 37.27
CA LYS A 460 10.47 -11.67 37.42
C LYS A 460 10.36 -12.34 38.80
N PRO A 461 10.44 -11.63 39.96
CA PRO A 461 10.33 -12.25 41.28
C PRO A 461 8.98 -12.93 41.55
N GLN A 462 7.95 -12.56 40.79
CA GLN A 462 6.57 -13.02 40.92
C GLN A 462 6.05 -13.67 39.63
N ALA A 463 6.96 -14.15 38.77
CA ALA A 463 6.66 -14.69 37.46
C ALA A 463 5.60 -15.81 37.47
N ASP A 464 5.65 -16.73 38.45
CA ASP A 464 4.65 -17.80 38.56
C ASP A 464 3.24 -17.27 38.84
N ALA A 465 3.11 -16.26 39.71
CA ALA A 465 1.85 -15.61 40.01
C ALA A 465 1.34 -14.79 38.81
N PHE A 466 2.24 -14.04 38.17
CA PHE A 466 1.96 -13.27 36.95
C PHE A 466 1.36 -14.16 35.86
N ILE A 467 1.99 -15.30 35.56
CA ILE A 467 1.54 -16.22 34.52
C ILE A 467 0.21 -16.90 34.89
N ASN A 468 -0.04 -17.17 36.16
CA ASN A 468 -1.36 -17.64 36.60
C ASN A 468 -2.45 -16.59 36.35
N SER A 469 -2.17 -15.34 36.72
CA SER A 469 -3.08 -14.20 36.52
C SER A 469 -3.37 -13.94 35.05
N PHE A 470 -2.38 -14.10 34.17
CA PHE A 470 -2.58 -14.03 32.72
C PHE A 470 -3.65 -15.01 32.22
N TYR A 471 -3.56 -16.29 32.61
CA TYR A 471 -4.53 -17.29 32.17
C TYR A 471 -5.91 -17.11 32.82
N GLU A 472 -5.95 -16.61 34.06
CA GLU A 472 -7.22 -16.22 34.71
C GLU A 472 -7.90 -15.06 33.98
N ASN A 473 -7.14 -14.02 33.62
CA ASN A 473 -7.60 -12.88 32.81
C ASN A 473 -8.09 -13.37 31.43
N LEU A 474 -7.30 -14.18 30.72
CA LEU A 474 -7.66 -14.69 29.39
C LEU A 474 -8.97 -15.48 29.39
N PHE A 475 -9.14 -16.41 30.33
CA PHE A 475 -10.34 -17.28 30.34
C PHE A 475 -11.58 -16.61 30.92
N THR A 476 -11.39 -15.53 31.68
CA THR A 476 -12.50 -14.74 32.24
C THR A 476 -12.99 -13.71 31.23
N ASP A 477 -12.07 -12.95 30.62
CA ASP A 477 -12.41 -11.90 29.65
C ASP A 477 -12.76 -12.50 28.28
N TYR A 478 -12.15 -13.64 27.92
CA TYR A 478 -12.34 -14.31 26.64
C TYR A 478 -12.61 -15.82 26.80
N PRO A 479 -13.81 -16.22 27.27
CA PRO A 479 -14.17 -17.63 27.41
C PRO A 479 -14.06 -18.43 26.10
N ALA A 480 -14.23 -17.77 24.95
CA ALA A 480 -14.05 -18.35 23.62
C ALA A 480 -12.62 -18.87 23.36
N ALA A 481 -11.62 -18.45 24.14
CA ALA A 481 -10.27 -18.99 24.05
C ALA A 481 -10.11 -20.34 24.78
N GLN A 482 -11.02 -20.71 25.70
CA GLN A 482 -10.92 -21.94 26.49
C GLN A 482 -10.82 -23.24 25.67
N PRO A 483 -11.58 -23.43 24.56
CA PRO A 483 -11.49 -24.62 23.72
C PRO A 483 -10.08 -24.88 23.16
N LEU A 484 -9.27 -23.84 22.91
CA LEU A 484 -7.87 -23.99 22.47
C LEU A 484 -6.98 -24.70 23.50
N PHE A 485 -7.42 -24.75 24.76
CA PHE A 485 -6.65 -25.31 25.87
C PHE A 485 -7.28 -26.58 26.48
N GLU A 486 -8.38 -27.09 25.92
CA GLU A 486 -9.14 -28.22 26.48
C GLU A 486 -8.31 -29.51 26.62
N HIS A 487 -7.29 -29.69 25.76
CA HIS A 487 -6.39 -30.84 25.78
C HIS A 487 -4.94 -30.47 26.15
N THR A 488 -4.74 -29.29 26.72
CA THR A 488 -3.42 -28.75 27.03
C THR A 488 -3.02 -29.02 28.48
N ASN A 489 -1.77 -29.47 28.69
CA ASN A 489 -1.20 -29.54 30.03
C ASN A 489 -0.89 -28.12 30.53
N MET A 490 -1.80 -27.55 31.33
CA MET A 490 -1.69 -26.16 31.78
C MET A 490 -0.45 -25.86 32.62
N ALA A 491 0.10 -26.83 33.36
CA ALA A 491 1.35 -26.61 34.11
C ALA A 491 2.55 -26.42 33.16
N LYS A 492 2.63 -27.24 32.11
CA LYS A 492 3.67 -27.13 31.08
C LYS A 492 3.46 -25.88 30.21
N GLN A 493 2.22 -25.58 29.87
CA GLN A 493 1.86 -24.41 29.07
C GLN A 493 2.27 -23.10 29.75
N LYS A 494 2.03 -22.97 31.05
CA LYS A 494 2.46 -21.81 31.84
C LYS A 494 3.99 -21.63 31.82
N GLN A 495 4.75 -22.71 31.94
CA GLN A 495 6.21 -22.67 31.81
C GLN A 495 6.67 -22.25 30.41
N MET A 496 5.98 -22.70 29.37
CA MET A 496 6.28 -22.33 27.98
C MET A 496 6.05 -20.85 27.72
N LEU A 497 4.92 -20.29 28.22
CA LEU A 497 4.64 -18.86 28.09
C LEU A 497 5.69 -18.01 28.83
N LEU A 498 6.05 -18.39 30.05
CA LEU A 498 7.10 -17.70 30.80
C LEU A 498 8.44 -17.74 30.06
N GLY A 499 8.83 -18.90 29.57
CA GLY A 499 10.06 -19.06 28.79
C GLY A 499 10.05 -18.23 27.50
N ALA A 500 8.90 -18.09 26.84
CA ALA A 500 8.75 -17.26 25.67
C ALA A 500 8.92 -15.77 26.00
N LEU A 501 8.31 -15.27 27.07
CA LEU A 501 8.47 -13.87 27.51
C LEU A 501 9.91 -13.55 27.90
N VAL A 502 10.59 -14.47 28.60
CA VAL A 502 12.02 -14.33 28.93
C VAL A 502 12.87 -14.29 27.66
N MET A 503 12.63 -15.21 26.71
CA MET A 503 13.35 -15.26 25.44
C MET A 503 13.19 -13.96 24.67
N VAL A 504 11.97 -13.41 24.62
CA VAL A 504 11.68 -12.12 23.97
C VAL A 504 12.50 -11.01 24.61
N VAL A 505 12.37 -10.82 25.93
CA VAL A 505 12.98 -9.70 26.64
C VAL A 505 14.51 -9.77 26.61
N GLU A 506 15.10 -10.95 26.74
CA GLU A 506 16.57 -11.13 26.71
C GLU A 506 17.20 -10.88 25.33
N ASN A 507 16.39 -10.88 24.26
CA ASN A 507 16.87 -10.72 22.90
C ASN A 507 16.32 -9.46 22.20
N LEU A 508 15.72 -8.51 22.93
CA LEU A 508 15.21 -7.25 22.36
C LEU A 508 16.27 -6.44 21.58
N ARG A 509 17.55 -6.64 21.89
CA ARG A 509 18.69 -6.01 21.21
C ARG A 509 19.26 -6.84 20.04
N LYS A 510 18.59 -7.93 19.68
CA LYS A 510 18.98 -8.88 18.63
C LYS A 510 17.78 -9.18 17.72
N PRO A 511 17.33 -8.19 16.92
CA PRO A 511 16.09 -8.28 16.13
C PRO A 511 16.08 -9.49 15.19
N GLU A 512 17.22 -9.83 14.57
CA GLU A 512 17.34 -11.01 13.70
C GLU A 512 17.01 -12.34 14.41
N VAL A 513 17.49 -12.50 15.65
CA VAL A 513 17.28 -13.72 16.44
C VAL A 513 15.83 -13.83 16.90
N LEU A 514 15.23 -12.70 17.27
CA LEU A 514 13.82 -12.64 17.65
C LEU A 514 12.89 -12.89 16.48
N SER A 515 13.18 -12.31 15.31
CA SER A 515 12.39 -12.45 14.09
C SER A 515 12.19 -13.92 13.73
N GLU A 516 13.29 -14.66 13.56
CA GLU A 516 13.24 -16.09 13.21
C GLU A 516 12.58 -16.94 14.30
N ALA A 517 12.88 -16.66 15.58
CA ALA A 517 12.30 -17.41 16.70
C ALA A 517 10.78 -17.21 16.81
N LEU A 518 10.29 -15.99 16.58
CA LEU A 518 8.87 -15.63 16.64
C LEU A 518 8.11 -16.14 15.41
N LYS A 519 8.70 -16.07 14.21
CA LYS A 519 8.13 -16.69 13.00
C LYS A 519 7.96 -18.20 13.17
N GLY A 520 9.00 -18.89 13.65
CA GLY A 520 8.93 -20.33 13.96
C GLY A 520 8.00 -20.67 15.14
N LEU A 521 7.71 -19.70 16.02
CA LEU A 521 6.68 -19.84 17.05
C LEU A 521 5.28 -19.72 16.44
N GLY A 522 5.07 -18.76 15.54
CA GLY A 522 3.86 -18.57 14.73
C GLY A 522 3.45 -19.82 13.96
N ALA A 523 4.38 -20.40 13.18
CA ALA A 523 4.16 -21.65 12.43
C ALA A 523 3.67 -22.82 13.31
N ARG A 524 4.08 -22.85 14.57
CA ARG A 524 3.63 -23.87 15.54
C ARG A 524 2.26 -23.54 16.13
N HIS A 525 1.96 -22.26 16.32
CA HIS A 525 0.66 -21.81 16.84
C HIS A 525 -0.48 -22.13 15.87
N VAL A 526 -0.25 -22.08 14.56
CA VAL A 526 -1.19 -22.60 13.53
C VAL A 526 -1.55 -24.06 13.82
N LYS A 527 -0.54 -24.91 14.06
CA LYS A 527 -0.72 -26.34 14.36
C LYS A 527 -1.44 -26.61 15.68
N TYR A 528 -1.54 -25.61 16.55
CA TYR A 528 -2.27 -25.67 17.82
C TYR A 528 -3.70 -25.11 17.70
N GLY A 529 -4.12 -24.70 16.50
CA GLY A 529 -5.45 -24.15 16.23
C GLY A 529 -5.58 -22.65 16.51
N ALA A 530 -4.47 -21.93 16.69
CA ALA A 530 -4.51 -20.50 16.93
C ALA A 530 -4.69 -19.71 15.62
N LEU A 531 -5.89 -19.20 15.41
CA LEU A 531 -6.26 -18.26 14.34
C LEU A 531 -5.84 -16.80 14.63
N PRO A 532 -5.77 -15.92 13.61
CA PRO A 532 -5.43 -14.51 13.77
C PRO A 532 -6.28 -13.77 14.81
N GLU A 533 -7.58 -14.05 14.91
CA GLU A 533 -8.47 -13.41 15.89
C GLU A 533 -8.14 -13.72 17.35
N HIS A 534 -7.33 -14.75 17.62
CA HIS A 534 -6.93 -15.11 18.98
C HIS A 534 -5.78 -14.25 19.52
N TYR A 535 -4.96 -13.64 18.64
CA TYR A 535 -3.80 -12.84 19.05
C TYR A 535 -4.17 -11.57 19.83
N PRO A 536 -5.20 -10.80 19.46
CA PRO A 536 -5.65 -9.67 20.28
C PRO A 536 -6.11 -10.07 21.68
N LEU A 537 -6.74 -11.24 21.84
CA LEU A 537 -7.23 -11.75 23.14
C LEU A 537 -6.05 -11.96 24.11
N VAL A 538 -4.96 -12.55 23.60
CA VAL A 538 -3.73 -12.79 24.34
C VAL A 538 -3.03 -11.47 24.68
N GLY A 539 -2.98 -10.51 23.75
CA GLY A 539 -2.34 -9.21 23.97
C GLY A 539 -3.00 -8.40 25.07
N ASN A 540 -4.31 -8.28 24.98
CA ASN A 540 -5.10 -7.55 25.98
C ASN A 540 -4.97 -8.20 27.37
N SER A 541 -5.00 -9.54 27.43
CA SER A 541 -4.82 -10.28 28.67
C SER A 541 -3.42 -10.08 29.25
N LEU A 542 -2.39 -10.01 28.42
CA LEU A 542 -1.00 -9.79 28.83
C LEU A 542 -0.79 -8.37 29.37
N LEU A 543 -1.27 -7.35 28.65
CA LEU A 543 -1.20 -5.93 29.07
C LEU A 543 -1.95 -5.69 30.39
N LYS A 544 -3.17 -6.23 30.52
CA LYS A 544 -3.95 -6.19 31.77
C LYS A 544 -3.18 -6.84 32.94
N THR A 545 -2.42 -7.90 32.66
CA THR A 545 -1.63 -8.58 33.69
C THR A 545 -0.38 -7.77 34.07
N PHE A 546 0.26 -7.09 33.12
CA PHE A 546 1.35 -6.15 33.43
C PHE A 546 0.88 -4.98 34.28
N GLU A 547 -0.27 -4.38 33.96
CA GLU A 547 -0.90 -3.33 34.75
C GLU A 547 -1.13 -3.77 36.21
N GLN A 548 -1.68 -4.98 36.42
CA GLN A 548 -1.92 -5.55 37.75
C GLN A 548 -0.65 -5.75 38.59
N TYR A 549 0.50 -6.03 37.96
CA TYR A 549 1.73 -6.44 38.64
C TYR A 549 2.79 -5.33 38.72
N LEU A 550 2.68 -4.31 37.88
CA LEU A 550 3.53 -3.12 37.90
C LEU A 550 2.89 -1.97 38.69
N ASP A 551 1.56 -1.95 38.84
CA ASP A 551 0.82 -0.95 39.63
C ASP A 551 1.28 0.48 39.28
N THR A 552 1.83 1.24 40.24
CA THR A 552 2.33 2.60 40.01
C THR A 552 3.47 2.72 39.00
N ASN A 553 4.14 1.62 38.64
CA ASN A 553 5.20 1.57 37.62
C ASN A 553 4.67 1.26 36.21
N TRP A 554 3.35 1.07 36.05
CA TRP A 554 2.67 1.02 34.76
C TRP A 554 2.38 2.44 34.25
N THR A 555 3.44 3.14 33.84
CA THR A 555 3.31 4.48 33.25
C THR A 555 2.88 4.40 31.79
N ASP A 556 2.43 5.52 31.20
CA ASP A 556 2.03 5.57 29.79
C ASP A 556 3.17 5.18 28.85
N GLU A 557 4.41 5.53 29.19
CA GLU A 557 5.59 5.15 28.40
C GLU A 557 5.87 3.65 28.49
N VAL A 558 5.70 3.03 29.66
CA VAL A 558 5.86 1.58 29.85
C VAL A 558 4.73 0.83 29.13
N LYS A 559 3.49 1.32 29.25
CA LYS A 559 2.33 0.77 28.56
C LYS A 559 2.52 0.82 27.04
N GLN A 560 2.91 1.97 26.50
CA GLN A 560 3.15 2.13 25.07
C GLN A 560 4.28 1.21 24.59
N ALA A 561 5.39 1.12 25.34
CA ALA A 561 6.47 0.21 25.02
C ALA A 561 6.01 -1.25 24.91
N TRP A 562 5.17 -1.73 25.85
CA TRP A 562 4.62 -3.09 25.81
C TRP A 562 3.57 -3.31 24.71
N VAL A 563 2.77 -2.29 24.38
CA VAL A 563 1.86 -2.32 23.23
C VAL A 563 2.64 -2.47 21.94
N ASP A 564 3.69 -1.67 21.75
CA ASP A 564 4.56 -1.72 20.56
C ASP A 564 5.28 -3.06 20.47
N ALA A 565 5.81 -3.56 21.59
CA ALA A 565 6.47 -4.85 21.66
C ALA A 565 5.50 -6.01 21.34
N TYR A 566 4.29 -5.99 21.88
CA TYR A 566 3.30 -7.04 21.59
C TYR A 566 2.81 -7.00 20.14
N GLY A 567 2.64 -5.79 19.58
CA GLY A 567 2.33 -5.58 18.17
C GLY A 567 3.40 -6.19 17.26
N ALA A 568 4.68 -5.89 17.53
CA ALA A 568 5.81 -6.47 16.79
C ALA A 568 5.87 -8.00 16.89
N ILE A 569 5.64 -8.56 18.09
CA ILE A 569 5.57 -10.02 18.30
C ILE A 569 4.45 -10.63 17.47
N THR A 570 3.27 -10.02 17.48
CA THR A 570 2.10 -10.51 16.74
C THR A 570 2.35 -10.49 15.24
N THR A 571 2.91 -9.40 14.71
CA THR A 571 3.28 -9.30 13.29
C THR A 571 4.23 -10.43 12.89
N LEU A 572 5.30 -10.66 13.64
CA LEU A 572 6.28 -11.71 13.34
C LEU A 572 5.69 -13.12 13.47
N MET A 573 4.83 -13.36 14.46
CA MET A 573 4.14 -14.64 14.62
C MET A 573 3.13 -14.88 13.49
N LEU A 574 2.43 -13.86 13.00
CA LEU A 574 1.52 -13.97 11.87
C LEU A 574 2.28 -14.16 10.55
N GLU A 575 3.42 -13.49 10.35
CA GLU A 575 4.27 -13.69 9.18
C GLU A 575 4.81 -15.12 9.08
N GLY A 576 5.20 -15.71 10.23
CA GLY A 576 5.62 -17.11 10.27
C GLY A 576 4.47 -18.10 10.31
N ALA A 577 3.24 -17.64 10.50
CA ALA A 577 2.05 -18.47 10.44
C ALA A 577 1.63 -18.59 8.96
N GLU A 578 2.10 -19.65 8.30
CA GLU A 578 1.66 -20.07 6.96
C GLU A 578 0.21 -20.59 7.03
N TYR A 579 -0.75 -19.73 7.36
CA TYR A 579 -2.14 -20.12 7.33
C TYR A 579 -2.55 -20.45 5.90
N THR A 580 -3.07 -21.66 5.68
CA THR A 580 -3.73 -21.98 4.42
C THR A 580 -5.06 -21.21 4.32
N PRO A 581 -5.55 -20.88 3.11
CA PRO A 581 -6.87 -20.29 2.93
C PRO A 581 -7.96 -21.09 3.66
N GLU A 582 -7.84 -22.42 3.73
CA GLU A 582 -8.75 -23.33 4.45
C GLU A 582 -8.64 -23.24 5.98
N GLU A 583 -7.47 -22.87 6.52
CA GLU A 583 -7.26 -22.66 7.96
C GLU A 583 -7.62 -21.22 8.41
N VAL A 584 -7.52 -20.22 7.53
CA VAL A 584 -8.05 -18.86 7.76
C VAL A 584 -9.55 -18.79 7.46
N ALA A 585 -10.05 -19.65 6.58
CA ALA A 585 -11.46 -19.77 6.29
C ALA A 585 -12.19 -20.36 7.49
N LEU A 586 -12.81 -19.48 8.27
CA LEU A 586 -14.17 -19.77 8.69
C LEU A 586 -14.94 -20.09 7.40
N GLU A 587 -15.29 -21.38 7.22
CA GLU A 587 -16.03 -21.97 6.09
C GLU A 587 -16.34 -20.96 4.96
N GLU A 588 -15.55 -20.98 3.87
CA GLU A 588 -15.72 -19.99 2.80
C GLU A 588 -17.17 -19.96 2.28
N PRO A 589 -17.79 -18.76 2.15
CA PRO A 589 -19.05 -18.62 1.45
C PRO A 589 -18.81 -18.91 -0.03
N THR A 590 -19.43 -19.99 -0.49
CA THR A 590 -19.40 -20.44 -1.89
C THR A 590 -19.78 -19.32 -2.85
N GLU A 591 -18.90 -18.99 -3.82
CA GLU A 591 -19.07 -18.33 -5.15
C GLU A 591 -20.22 -17.32 -5.42
N ASP A 592 -20.94 -16.82 -4.41
CA ASP A 592 -22.07 -15.88 -4.51
C ASP A 592 -21.91 -14.74 -3.50
N SER A 593 -20.68 -14.32 -3.20
CA SER A 593 -20.31 -13.47 -2.05
C SER A 593 -20.77 -12.00 -2.15
N GLY A 594 -22.07 -11.78 -2.34
CA GLY A 594 -22.77 -10.73 -1.61
C GLY A 594 -22.96 -11.15 -0.15
N LEU A 595 -23.43 -10.23 0.70
CA LEU A 595 -23.91 -10.57 2.04
C LEU A 595 -24.87 -11.77 1.95
N ALA A 596 -24.84 -12.69 2.93
CA ALA A 596 -25.79 -13.81 3.00
C ALA A 596 -27.20 -13.31 3.37
N VAL A 597 -27.82 -12.56 2.44
CA VAL A 597 -29.01 -11.74 2.68
C VAL A 597 -30.16 -12.58 3.20
N ALA A 598 -30.34 -13.80 2.67
CA ALA A 598 -31.39 -14.70 3.13
C ALA A 598 -31.21 -15.11 4.59
N LEU A 599 -29.99 -15.44 5.02
CA LEU A 599 -29.68 -15.79 6.41
C LEU A 599 -29.90 -14.60 7.35
N LEU A 600 -29.50 -13.40 6.92
CA LEU A 600 -29.72 -12.16 7.69
C LEU A 600 -31.22 -11.83 7.82
N GLU A 601 -31.98 -11.91 6.73
CA GLU A 601 -33.42 -11.68 6.70
C GLU A 601 -34.16 -12.69 7.60
N GLU A 602 -33.86 -13.99 7.45
CA GLU A 602 -34.53 -15.07 8.18
C GLU A 602 -34.20 -15.06 9.68
N SER A 603 -32.92 -14.89 10.04
CA SER A 603 -32.51 -14.82 11.45
C SER A 603 -33.05 -13.56 12.13
N PHE A 604 -33.08 -12.41 11.44
CA PHE A 604 -33.67 -11.20 12.00
C PHE A 604 -35.20 -11.35 12.20
N GLU A 605 -35.91 -12.00 11.28
CA GLU A 605 -37.36 -12.25 11.39
C GLU A 605 -37.71 -13.05 12.66
N GLN A 606 -36.85 -13.96 13.10
CA GLN A 606 -37.05 -14.73 14.33
C GLN A 606 -36.90 -13.89 15.61
N VAL A 607 -36.11 -12.83 15.55
CA VAL A 607 -35.90 -11.90 16.66
C VAL A 607 -37.01 -10.85 16.75
N LYS A 608 -37.65 -10.49 15.62
CA LYS A 608 -38.70 -9.46 15.55
C LYS A 608 -39.81 -9.58 16.61
N PRO A 609 -40.37 -10.77 16.91
CA PRO A 609 -41.40 -10.91 17.95
C PRO A 609 -40.95 -10.51 19.36
N GLN A 610 -39.64 -10.45 19.60
CA GLN A 610 -39.02 -10.11 20.88
C GLN A 610 -38.10 -8.88 20.78
N ALA A 611 -38.27 -8.04 19.75
CA ALA A 611 -37.38 -6.93 19.44
C ALA A 611 -37.09 -6.00 20.63
N ASP A 612 -38.10 -5.67 21.44
CA ASP A 612 -37.91 -4.83 22.63
C ASP A 612 -36.99 -5.50 23.67
N ALA A 613 -37.17 -6.80 23.89
CA ALA A 613 -36.33 -7.56 24.82
C ALA A 613 -34.90 -7.69 24.27
N PHE A 614 -34.76 -8.01 22.98
CA PHE A 614 -33.48 -8.10 22.28
C PHE A 614 -32.67 -6.81 22.44
N ILE A 615 -33.27 -5.65 22.16
CA ILE A 615 -32.58 -4.35 22.26
C ILE A 615 -32.24 -3.99 23.70
N ASN A 616 -33.08 -4.37 24.67
CA ASN A 616 -32.74 -4.19 26.09
C ASN A 616 -31.50 -5.02 26.46
N SER A 617 -31.45 -6.27 26.02
CA SER A 617 -30.33 -7.18 26.26
C SER A 617 -29.06 -6.72 25.57
N PHE A 618 -29.13 -6.14 24.37
CA PHE A 618 -27.98 -5.51 23.72
C PHE A 618 -27.31 -4.44 24.61
N TYR A 619 -28.07 -3.49 25.14
CA TYR A 619 -27.50 -2.44 25.99
C TYR A 619 -27.03 -2.98 27.35
N GLU A 620 -27.69 -4.02 27.87
CA GLU A 620 -27.22 -4.71 29.07
C GLU A 620 -25.87 -5.40 28.83
N ASN A 621 -25.71 -6.11 27.71
CA ASN A 621 -24.46 -6.72 27.28
C ASN A 621 -23.36 -5.66 27.10
N LEU A 622 -23.65 -4.57 26.35
CA LEU A 622 -22.70 -3.50 26.09
C LEU A 622 -22.17 -2.85 27.38
N PHE A 623 -23.05 -2.50 28.31
CA PHE A 623 -22.67 -1.80 29.54
C PHE A 623 -22.10 -2.71 30.63
N THR A 624 -22.33 -4.01 30.52
CA THR A 624 -21.74 -5.02 31.41
C THR A 624 -20.34 -5.38 30.95
N ASP A 625 -20.18 -5.72 29.67
CA ASP A 625 -18.92 -6.19 29.11
C ASP A 625 -17.96 -5.02 28.84
N TYR A 626 -18.49 -3.84 28.49
CA TYR A 626 -17.72 -2.64 28.16
C TYR A 626 -18.19 -1.41 28.95
N PRO A 627 -17.93 -1.35 30.28
CA PRO A 627 -18.33 -0.22 31.11
C PRO A 627 -17.79 1.14 30.62
N ALA A 628 -16.65 1.14 29.91
CA ALA A 628 -16.06 2.32 29.30
C ALA A 628 -16.95 2.97 28.21
N ALA A 629 -17.94 2.26 27.67
CA ALA A 629 -18.91 2.82 26.74
C ALA A 629 -20.00 3.66 27.44
N LYS A 630 -20.20 3.52 28.76
CA LYS A 630 -21.28 4.22 29.50
C LYS A 630 -21.24 5.76 29.38
N PRO A 631 -20.08 6.43 29.45
CA PRO A 631 -20.00 7.89 29.32
C PRO A 631 -20.60 8.42 28.01
N LEU A 632 -20.54 7.66 26.90
CA LEU A 632 -21.15 8.04 25.62
C LEU A 632 -22.69 8.15 25.69
N PHE A 633 -23.31 7.54 26.70
CA PHE A 633 -24.77 7.51 26.87
C PHE A 633 -25.25 8.28 28.10
N GLU A 634 -24.37 8.99 28.82
CA GLU A 634 -24.70 9.67 30.08
C GLU A 634 -25.78 10.75 29.93
N HIS A 635 -25.88 11.36 28.75
CA HIS A 635 -26.87 12.39 28.42
C HIS A 635 -27.92 11.93 27.40
N THR A 636 -28.03 10.62 27.20
CA THR A 636 -28.88 10.03 26.16
C THR A 636 -30.22 9.58 26.73
N ASN A 637 -31.32 9.90 26.04
CA ASN A 637 -32.62 9.32 26.35
C ASN A 637 -32.63 7.84 25.91
N MET A 638 -32.40 6.95 26.87
CA MET A 638 -32.28 5.52 26.59
C MET A 638 -33.54 4.88 26.00
N ALA A 639 -34.73 5.41 26.25
CA ALA A 639 -35.95 4.88 25.63
C ALA A 639 -35.98 5.20 24.13
N LYS A 640 -35.65 6.44 23.75
CA LYS A 640 -35.55 6.87 22.36
C LYS A 640 -34.38 6.17 21.65
N GLN A 641 -33.23 6.06 22.31
CA GLN A 641 -32.03 5.43 21.76
C GLN A 641 -32.25 3.95 21.42
N LYS A 642 -33.00 3.22 22.27
CA LYS A 642 -33.39 1.83 21.99
C LYS A 642 -34.27 1.72 20.74
N GLN A 643 -35.24 2.63 20.58
CA GLN A 643 -36.06 2.70 19.36
C GLN A 643 -35.24 3.02 18.11
N MET A 644 -34.25 3.92 18.23
CA MET A 644 -33.36 4.28 17.12
C MET A 644 -32.49 3.11 16.68
N LEU A 645 -31.91 2.36 17.61
CA LEU A 645 -31.13 1.16 17.29
C LEU A 645 -31.99 0.10 16.58
N LEU A 646 -33.19 -0.15 17.10
CA LEU A 646 -34.12 -1.08 16.47
C LEU A 646 -34.48 -0.66 15.04
N GLY A 647 -34.82 0.63 14.86
CA GLY A 647 -35.13 1.19 13.55
C GLY A 647 -33.95 1.11 12.57
N ALA A 648 -32.72 1.29 13.05
CA ALA A 648 -31.52 1.15 12.24
C ALA A 648 -31.32 -0.31 11.78
N LEU A 649 -31.48 -1.29 12.67
CA LEU A 649 -31.38 -2.71 12.30
C LEU A 649 -32.46 -3.12 11.28
N VAL A 650 -33.70 -2.66 11.47
CA VAL A 650 -34.79 -2.87 10.50
C VAL A 650 -34.45 -2.24 9.15
N MET A 651 -33.99 -0.99 9.13
CA MET A 651 -33.62 -0.28 7.90
C MET A 651 -32.51 -1.02 7.14
N VAL A 652 -31.49 -1.50 7.85
CA VAL A 652 -30.40 -2.28 7.26
C VAL A 652 -30.94 -3.55 6.63
N VAL A 653 -31.66 -4.38 7.41
CA VAL A 653 -32.15 -5.69 6.95
C VAL A 653 -33.12 -5.56 5.78
N GLU A 654 -34.02 -4.58 5.79
CA GLU A 654 -34.99 -4.36 4.70
C GLU A 654 -34.36 -3.86 3.39
N ASN A 655 -33.13 -3.34 3.44
CA ASN A 655 -32.45 -2.78 2.26
C ASN A 655 -31.16 -3.53 1.90
N LEU A 656 -30.91 -4.72 2.46
CA LEU A 656 -29.74 -5.57 2.12
C LEU A 656 -29.59 -5.85 0.61
N ARG A 657 -30.69 -5.76 -0.14
CA ARG A 657 -30.74 -5.96 -1.61
C ARG A 657 -30.64 -4.65 -2.42
N LYS A 658 -30.35 -3.53 -1.76
CA LYS A 658 -30.22 -2.18 -2.34
C LYS A 658 -28.93 -1.51 -1.84
N PRO A 659 -27.76 -2.00 -2.26
CA PRO A 659 -26.48 -1.60 -1.67
C PRO A 659 -26.20 -0.10 -1.78
N GLU A 660 -26.59 0.54 -2.89
CA GLU A 660 -26.53 1.99 -3.08
C GLU A 660 -27.30 2.80 -2.04
N VAL A 661 -28.51 2.35 -1.65
CA VAL A 661 -29.33 3.05 -0.64
C VAL A 661 -28.72 2.89 0.76
N LEU A 662 -28.17 1.71 1.06
CA LEU A 662 -27.50 1.44 2.33
C LEU A 662 -26.20 2.22 2.47
N SER A 663 -25.41 2.30 1.41
CA SER A 663 -24.13 3.03 1.39
C SER A 663 -24.31 4.49 1.83
N ASP A 664 -25.19 5.24 1.17
CA ASP A 664 -25.40 6.67 1.48
C ASP A 664 -25.97 6.87 2.89
N ALA A 665 -26.91 6.00 3.29
CA ALA A 665 -27.54 6.08 4.61
C ALA A 665 -26.54 5.81 5.74
N LEU A 666 -25.67 4.81 5.57
CA LEU A 666 -24.67 4.41 6.58
C LEU A 666 -23.50 5.40 6.65
N LYS A 667 -23.03 5.94 5.52
CA LYS A 667 -22.04 7.03 5.50
C LYS A 667 -22.55 8.27 6.22
N GLY A 668 -23.77 8.70 5.90
CA GLY A 668 -24.41 9.83 6.59
C GLY A 668 -24.68 9.56 8.08
N LEU A 669 -24.83 8.29 8.48
CA LEU A 669 -24.95 7.89 9.88
C LEU A 669 -23.58 7.96 10.59
N GLY A 670 -22.51 7.54 9.92
CA GLY A 670 -21.11 7.69 10.32
C GLY A 670 -20.73 9.13 10.67
N ALA A 671 -20.96 10.07 9.74
CA ALA A 671 -20.70 11.50 9.93
C ALA A 671 -21.35 12.09 11.20
N ARG A 672 -22.51 11.54 11.58
CA ARG A 672 -23.23 11.95 12.80
C ARG A 672 -22.69 11.28 14.05
N HIS A 673 -22.22 10.03 13.96
CA HIS A 673 -21.63 9.31 15.08
C HIS A 673 -20.34 9.98 15.58
N VAL A 674 -19.56 10.61 14.68
CA VAL A 674 -18.46 11.52 15.05
C VAL A 674 -18.94 12.63 15.99
N LYS A 675 -20.03 13.32 15.61
CA LYS A 675 -20.63 14.41 16.41
C LYS A 675 -21.20 13.96 17.75
N TYR A 676 -21.46 12.66 17.91
CA TYR A 676 -21.90 12.05 19.16
C TYR A 676 -20.74 11.57 20.04
N GLY A 677 -19.49 11.75 19.59
CA GLY A 677 -18.28 11.32 20.30
C GLY A 677 -17.90 9.86 20.05
N ALA A 678 -18.43 9.22 19.01
CA ALA A 678 -18.10 7.83 18.71
C ALA A 678 -16.77 7.73 17.94
N LEU A 679 -15.73 7.23 18.62
CA LEU A 679 -14.42 6.91 18.05
C LEU A 679 -14.39 5.53 17.36
N PRO A 680 -13.40 5.27 16.47
CA PRO A 680 -13.23 3.98 15.81
C PRO A 680 -13.16 2.79 16.78
N GLU A 681 -12.49 2.94 17.94
CA GLU A 681 -12.40 1.86 18.94
C GLU A 681 -13.75 1.46 19.58
N HIS A 682 -14.79 2.28 19.44
CA HIS A 682 -16.12 1.95 19.98
C HIS A 682 -16.90 0.97 19.10
N TYR A 683 -16.61 0.89 17.80
CA TYR A 683 -17.34 0.03 16.87
C TYR A 683 -17.20 -1.47 17.20
N PRO A 684 -15.99 -2.01 17.47
CA PRO A 684 -15.85 -3.41 17.89
C PRO A 684 -16.66 -3.77 19.16
N LEU A 685 -16.79 -2.84 20.11
CA LEU A 685 -17.55 -3.06 21.36
C LEU A 685 -19.04 -3.28 21.05
N VAL A 686 -19.58 -2.48 20.12
CA VAL A 686 -20.97 -2.56 19.65
C VAL A 686 -21.19 -3.85 18.86
N GLY A 687 -20.28 -4.20 17.95
CA GLY A 687 -20.36 -5.43 17.16
C GLY A 687 -20.41 -6.68 18.02
N ASN A 688 -19.48 -6.79 18.97
CA ASN A 688 -19.41 -7.93 19.88
C ASN A 688 -20.66 -8.04 20.76
N SER A 689 -21.18 -6.91 21.25
CA SER A 689 -22.40 -6.87 22.04
C SER A 689 -23.62 -7.28 21.22
N LEU A 690 -23.68 -6.89 19.94
CA LEU A 690 -24.77 -7.24 19.03
C LEU A 690 -24.76 -8.73 18.69
N LEU A 691 -23.60 -9.30 18.35
CA LEU A 691 -23.44 -10.72 18.06
C LEU A 691 -23.79 -11.60 19.27
N LYS A 692 -23.32 -11.22 20.48
CA LYS A 692 -23.68 -11.89 21.74
C LYS A 692 -25.19 -11.87 21.99
N THR A 693 -25.85 -10.77 21.62
CA THR A 693 -27.32 -10.66 21.77
C THR A 693 -28.06 -11.52 20.74
N PHE A 694 -27.58 -11.61 19.51
CA PHE A 694 -28.15 -12.57 18.54
C PHE A 694 -27.99 -14.02 18.99
N GLU A 695 -26.84 -14.41 19.52
CA GLU A 695 -26.62 -15.73 20.10
C GLU A 695 -27.64 -16.06 21.21
N GLN A 696 -27.91 -15.11 22.12
CA GLN A 696 -28.87 -15.29 23.22
C GLN A 696 -30.32 -15.49 22.76
N TYR A 697 -30.73 -14.88 21.64
CA TYR A 697 -32.13 -14.86 21.18
C TYR A 697 -32.42 -15.85 20.06
N LEU A 698 -31.40 -16.29 19.32
CA LEU A 698 -31.52 -17.31 18.29
C LEU A 698 -31.26 -18.73 18.85
N ASP A 699 -30.55 -18.85 19.97
CA ASP A 699 -30.29 -20.11 20.68
C ASP A 699 -29.79 -21.20 19.70
N SER A 700 -30.55 -22.28 19.50
CA SER A 700 -30.19 -23.36 18.56
C SER A 700 -30.10 -22.92 17.09
N ASN A 701 -30.69 -21.77 16.75
CA ASN A 701 -30.69 -21.20 15.41
C ASN A 701 -29.49 -20.27 15.17
N TRP A 702 -28.64 -20.03 16.18
CA TRP A 702 -27.35 -19.37 16.03
C TRP A 702 -26.30 -20.35 15.51
N THR A 703 -26.43 -20.74 14.24
CA THR A 703 -25.49 -21.64 13.56
C THR A 703 -24.20 -20.90 13.17
N GLY A 704 -23.15 -21.65 12.83
CA GLY A 704 -21.90 -21.07 12.30
C GLY A 704 -22.14 -20.16 11.10
N GLU A 705 -22.98 -20.58 10.16
CA GLU A 705 -23.37 -19.81 8.97
C GLU A 705 -24.10 -18.51 9.32
N VAL A 706 -25.06 -18.54 10.27
CA VAL A 706 -25.78 -17.34 10.71
C VAL A 706 -24.85 -16.38 11.44
N LYS A 707 -23.96 -16.91 12.29
CA LYS A 707 -22.93 -16.12 12.97
C LYS A 707 -22.01 -15.42 11.96
N GLN A 708 -21.50 -16.16 10.97
CA GLN A 708 -20.61 -15.60 9.94
C GLN A 708 -21.33 -14.52 9.13
N ALA A 709 -22.58 -14.78 8.72
CA ALA A 709 -23.39 -13.79 8.00
C ALA A 709 -23.52 -12.46 8.76
N TRP A 710 -23.78 -12.51 10.07
CA TRP A 710 -23.87 -11.30 10.90
C TRP A 710 -22.53 -10.63 11.18
N VAL A 711 -21.43 -11.39 11.27
CA VAL A 711 -20.06 -10.84 11.34
C VAL A 711 -19.75 -10.05 10.07
N ASP A 712 -19.98 -10.64 8.90
CA ASP A 712 -19.73 -10.01 7.61
C ASP A 712 -20.60 -8.76 7.42
N ALA A 713 -21.90 -8.85 7.77
CA ALA A 713 -22.81 -7.72 7.72
C ALA A 713 -22.38 -6.58 8.64
N TYR A 714 -21.96 -6.88 9.87
CA TYR A 714 -21.49 -5.86 10.80
C TYR A 714 -20.17 -5.22 10.35
N GLY A 715 -19.26 -6.00 9.77
CA GLY A 715 -18.02 -5.50 9.16
C GLY A 715 -18.29 -4.53 8.00
N ALA A 716 -19.23 -4.88 7.12
CA ALA A 716 -19.65 -4.02 6.02
C ALA A 716 -20.29 -2.70 6.51
N ILE A 717 -21.17 -2.77 7.52
CA ILE A 717 -21.79 -1.60 8.15
C ILE A 717 -20.72 -0.68 8.75
N THR A 718 -19.77 -1.26 9.48
CA THR A 718 -18.68 -0.52 10.14
C THR A 718 -17.81 0.19 9.11
N THR A 719 -17.46 -0.50 8.02
CA THR A 719 -16.68 0.09 6.92
C THR A 719 -17.38 1.31 6.34
N LEU A 720 -18.67 1.20 5.98
CA LEU A 720 -19.44 2.31 5.42
C LEU A 720 -19.64 3.46 6.41
N MET A 721 -19.84 3.16 7.70
CA MET A 721 -19.97 4.19 8.73
C MET A 721 -18.64 4.92 8.97
N LEU A 722 -17.50 4.22 8.93
CA LEU A 722 -16.19 4.85 9.06
C LEU A 722 -15.82 5.68 7.82
N GLU A 723 -16.19 5.23 6.62
CA GLU A 723 -16.02 6.00 5.39
C GLU A 723 -16.75 7.35 5.41
N GLY A 724 -17.91 7.42 6.06
CA GLY A 724 -18.64 8.68 6.24
C GLY A 724 -18.22 9.48 7.47
N ALA A 725 -17.35 8.95 8.32
CA ALA A 725 -16.90 9.59 9.54
C ALA A 725 -15.68 10.48 9.27
N GLU A 726 -15.92 11.77 9.00
CA GLU A 726 -14.88 12.80 8.86
C GLU A 726 -14.28 13.17 10.23
N TYR A 727 -13.44 12.32 10.81
CA TYR A 727 -12.78 12.59 12.09
C TYR A 727 -11.77 13.74 11.97
N ALA A 728 -11.94 14.80 12.78
CA ALA A 728 -10.90 15.81 12.92
C ALA A 728 -9.72 15.25 13.76
N PRO A 729 -8.45 15.62 13.48
CA PRO A 729 -7.29 15.12 14.22
C PRO A 729 -7.35 15.31 15.74
N GLN A 730 -8.11 16.31 16.21
CA GLN A 730 -8.30 16.64 17.62
C GLN A 730 -9.33 15.76 18.34
N GLU A 731 -10.25 15.13 17.59
CA GLU A 731 -11.32 14.27 18.12
C GLU A 731 -10.82 12.83 18.34
N VAL A 732 -9.71 12.45 17.70
CA VAL A 732 -9.05 11.14 17.84
C VAL A 732 -8.01 11.13 18.99
N ALA A 733 -7.77 12.30 19.62
CA ALA A 733 -6.85 12.40 20.75
C ALA A 733 -7.49 11.87 22.05
N LEU A 734 -6.83 10.90 22.69
CA LEU A 734 -7.31 10.09 23.83
C LEU A 734 -7.64 10.86 25.14
N ASP A 735 -7.54 12.20 25.16
CA ASP A 735 -7.74 13.04 26.35
C ASP A 735 -8.89 14.06 26.23
N SER A 736 -9.66 14.07 25.14
CA SER A 736 -10.75 15.03 24.94
C SER A 736 -12.07 14.55 25.57
N PRO A 737 -12.66 15.27 26.55
CA PRO A 737 -14.01 14.95 27.03
C PRO A 737 -15.07 15.25 25.95
N PRO A 738 -16.19 14.52 25.92
CA PRO A 738 -17.24 14.75 24.91
C PRO A 738 -17.81 16.17 25.03
N PRO A 739 -18.14 16.84 23.91
CA PRO A 739 -18.68 18.19 23.93
C PRO A 739 -20.06 18.22 24.62
N SER A 740 -20.29 19.21 25.50
CA SER A 740 -21.56 19.35 26.21
C SER A 740 -22.70 19.77 25.27
N MET A 741 -23.77 18.97 25.19
CA MET A 741 -24.99 19.34 24.45
C MET A 741 -25.75 20.48 25.17
N ASN A 742 -25.99 21.59 24.47
CA ASN A 742 -26.87 22.66 24.94
C ASN A 742 -28.27 22.48 24.34
N THR A 743 -29.27 22.17 25.17
CA THR A 743 -30.63 21.78 24.74
C THR A 743 -31.57 22.97 24.49
N SER A 744 -31.07 24.18 24.22
CA SER A 744 -31.91 25.39 24.20
C SER A 744 -32.64 25.68 22.88
N ASP A 745 -32.33 24.97 21.79
CA ASP A 745 -32.76 25.41 20.44
C ASP A 745 -33.89 24.56 19.82
N ALA A 746 -34.58 23.72 20.59
CA ALA A 746 -35.74 22.98 20.10
C ALA A 746 -37.01 23.87 20.02
N PRO A 747 -37.74 23.92 18.89
CA PRO A 747 -38.97 24.72 18.79
C PRO A 747 -40.07 24.21 19.73
N GLN A 748 -40.66 25.11 20.52
CA GLN A 748 -41.71 24.83 21.53
C GLN A 748 -42.96 24.07 21.01
N ALA A 749 -43.15 23.99 19.69
CA ALA A 749 -44.25 23.23 19.08
C ALA A 749 -44.06 21.70 19.19
N LEU A 750 -42.83 21.19 19.38
CA LEU A 750 -42.53 19.76 19.42
C LEU A 750 -42.84 19.11 20.77
N ILE A 751 -42.77 19.88 21.87
CA ILE A 751 -43.02 19.38 23.25
C ILE A 751 -44.48 18.92 23.40
N ALA A 752 -45.42 19.56 22.70
CA ALA A 752 -46.86 19.25 22.81
C ALA A 752 -47.32 17.98 22.08
N SER A 753 -46.51 17.43 21.17
CA SER A 753 -46.86 16.22 20.38
C SER A 753 -46.45 14.91 21.06
N ILE A 754 -45.52 14.97 22.01
CA ILE A 754 -44.86 13.80 22.62
C ILE A 754 -45.59 13.33 23.89
N GLU A 755 -46.48 14.15 24.46
CA GLU A 755 -47.22 13.82 25.68
C GLU A 755 -48.48 12.94 25.47
N SER A 756 -48.74 12.42 24.25
CA SER A 756 -49.91 11.56 24.01
C SER A 756 -49.63 10.09 24.38
N PRO A 757 -50.47 9.40 25.17
CA PRO A 757 -50.03 8.22 25.93
C PRO A 757 -49.93 6.90 25.15
N GLU A 758 -50.41 6.78 23.91
CA GLU A 758 -50.34 5.51 23.17
C GLU A 758 -50.17 5.71 21.65
N PRO A 759 -49.11 5.17 21.03
CA PRO A 759 -49.01 5.07 19.56
C PRO A 759 -49.73 3.81 19.06
N ASN A 760 -50.63 3.98 18.08
CA ASN A 760 -51.34 2.89 17.40
C ASN A 760 -50.51 2.36 16.22
N TRP A 761 -49.93 1.16 16.39
CA TRP A 761 -48.94 0.54 15.51
C TRP A 761 -49.48 -0.12 14.23
N ASN A 762 -50.80 -0.13 14.02
CA ASN A 762 -51.39 -0.74 12.81
C ASN A 762 -51.28 0.13 11.54
N VAL A 763 -50.76 1.36 11.64
CA VAL A 763 -50.56 2.24 10.47
C VAL A 763 -49.21 2.02 9.79
N VAL A 764 -48.20 1.53 10.52
CA VAL A 764 -46.83 1.34 9.98
C VAL A 764 -46.73 0.12 9.05
N PHE A 765 -47.60 -0.88 9.20
CA PHE A 765 -47.52 -2.13 8.43
C PHE A 765 -48.38 -2.20 7.16
N SER A 766 -48.99 -1.09 6.69
CA SER A 766 -49.98 -1.14 5.60
C SER A 766 -49.72 -0.28 4.36
N LEU A 767 -48.55 0.33 4.15
CA LEU A 767 -48.31 1.12 2.94
C LEU A 767 -47.11 0.62 2.14
N GLY A 768 -47.37 -0.42 1.34
CA GLY A 768 -46.61 -0.64 0.12
C GLY A 768 -46.75 0.58 -0.80
N GLY A 769 -45.62 1.26 -1.03
CA GLY A 769 -45.51 2.34 -2.02
C GLY A 769 -45.23 3.70 -1.42
N PHE A 770 -44.00 3.95 -0.97
CA PHE A 770 -43.43 5.29 -0.97
C PHE A 770 -42.02 5.24 -1.54
N GLY A 771 -41.74 6.14 -2.49
CA GLY A 771 -40.42 6.32 -3.07
C GLY A 771 -39.44 6.99 -2.10
N VAL A 772 -38.15 6.88 -2.45
CA VAL A 772 -36.93 7.27 -1.71
C VAL A 772 -37.02 8.58 -0.90
N ALA A 773 -37.83 9.56 -1.33
CA ALA A 773 -38.03 10.82 -0.60
C ALA A 773 -38.78 10.68 0.75
N GLY A 774 -39.66 9.68 0.91
CA GLY A 774 -40.40 9.46 2.16
C GLY A 774 -39.55 8.89 3.29
N ILE A 775 -38.57 8.06 2.94
CA ILE A 775 -37.62 7.44 3.88
C ILE A 775 -36.62 8.50 4.38
N ILE A 776 -36.16 9.39 3.50
CA ILE A 776 -35.27 10.51 3.86
C ILE A 776 -35.98 11.50 4.79
N MET A 777 -37.27 11.77 4.57
CA MET A 777 -38.04 12.67 5.44
C MET A 777 -38.36 12.05 6.81
N MET A 778 -38.55 10.73 6.88
CA MET A 778 -38.74 10.00 8.14
C MET A 778 -37.42 9.86 8.93
N LEU A 779 -36.29 9.71 8.24
CA LEU A 779 -34.94 9.74 8.84
C LEU A 779 -34.57 11.14 9.35
N LEU A 780 -34.97 12.22 8.66
CA LEU A 780 -34.79 13.60 9.11
C LEU A 780 -35.66 13.95 10.33
N LEU A 781 -36.84 13.33 10.48
CA LEU A 781 -37.74 13.57 11.62
C LEU A 781 -37.36 12.80 12.90
N LEU A 782 -36.52 11.76 12.79
CA LEU A 782 -36.04 10.98 13.94
C LEU A 782 -34.73 11.52 14.54
N LEU A 783 -34.15 12.58 13.96
CA LEU A 783 -32.84 13.16 14.30
C LEU A 783 -32.84 14.48 15.09
N LEU A 784 -33.98 14.82 15.69
CA LEU A 784 -34.07 15.82 16.76
C LEU A 784 -34.55 15.13 18.04
#